data_AF-A0A671W0A1-F1
#
_entry.id   AF-A0A671W0A1-F1
#
_cell.length_a   1.000
_cell.length_b   1.000
_cell.length_c   1.000
_cell.angle_alpha   90.00
_cell.angle_beta   90.00
_cell.angle_gamma   90.00
#
_symmetry.space_group_name_H-M   'P 1'
#
loop_
_entity.id
_entity.type
_entity.pdbx_description
1 polymer ?
#
loop_
_entity_poly.entity_id
_entity_poly.type
_entity_poly.pdbx_seq_one_letter_code
_entity_poly.pdbx_strand_id
1 'polypeptide(L)'
;MDFKRRNGGPFIGGASQAKRGKTAGEWEDSPSQFEEELSMFDEAELDAEEMEGQAGHDVIPVGDLFSADLNPRWRRPHAPSLDPSSDSLVFQQIDLDYYLGEAVAGMPGQSQGKVPIVRMFGVTDSGNSVCCHIHGFAPYFYVPAPSGFTSAHLGEFKKELNSVVLKDMRSNKDNISVTVLAVDITRKENMYGYHGKRSLDFLRITMAMPRLIAPAKRLLELGFKFAHFPIQSYQPYEANIDFEIRFMVDTNVVGCCWIELPKGNYRVSLCQYEVDVGWTDLISHPAEGDWQRIAPLRVLSFDIECAGRKGIFPEADKDPVIQIASMVQRQGETEPFIRTVFTLQSCASIVGSQILCFTQEKQLLQSWAEFLRTVDPDIITGYNIQNFDFPYLLNRAAALKVNLFPYLGRVRGIKSVLKDLNFQSKQMGRRENKTINMEGRVQFDLLQILLRDYKLRSYTLNAVSYHFLQEQKEDVQHSIITDLQNGNEQTRRRLAVYCLKDAYLPLRLLQKLMCVINYMEMARVTGVPLTYLLSRGQQIKVVSQLLRQAMKQDLVMPVVKTEGGEDYTGATVIEPEKGYYSVPIATLDFSSLYPSIMMAHNLCYTTLLQKGSAEKNSLSPEDFIKTPTGDMFVKSSVRKGLLPEILENLLSARKRAKTELKKETDPFKRQVLDGRQLALKISANSVYGFTGAQVGKLPCLEISQSVTGFGRQMIEQTKQLVESKYTISNGFQADAKVIYGDTDSVMVKLGVATVREAMDIGREAAEWVSSHFVPPIKLEFEKVYYPYLLINKKRYAGLYFSSSADTHEKMDCKGIETVRRDNCPLVANLINTCLQKILIDRDPQGAVAHAKEVISDLLCNRIDISQLVITKELTRTAQEYAGKQAHVELAERTRSMCWRTLFPSTHNTTSSSSCPSPC
;
A
#
# COMPACT_ATOMS: atom_id res chain seq x y z
N MET A 1 44.88 35.53 44.40
CA MET A 1 45.39 36.16 43.18
C MET A 1 45.18 35.13 42.06
N ASP A 2 43.94 34.99 41.58
CA ASP A 2 43.38 35.75 40.44
C ASP A 2 43.92 35.19 39.11
N PHE A 3 43.16 34.82 38.07
CA PHE A 3 41.72 34.86 37.78
C PHE A 3 41.50 34.15 36.41
N LYS A 4 40.28 33.60 36.18
CA LYS A 4 39.59 33.30 34.88
C LYS A 4 40.12 32.13 34.01
N ARG A 5 39.29 31.30 33.34
CA ARG A 5 37.82 31.09 33.22
C ARG A 5 37.57 29.76 32.45
N ARG A 6 36.60 28.95 32.94
CA ARG A 6 35.55 28.12 32.27
C ARG A 6 35.94 27.20 31.08
N ASN A 7 35.41 25.99 30.89
CA ASN A 7 34.36 25.18 31.55
C ASN A 7 34.57 23.71 31.11
N GLY A 8 34.69 22.79 32.06
CA GLY A 8 34.58 21.35 31.82
C GLY A 8 33.19 20.86 32.25
N GLY A 9 32.55 20.04 31.44
CA GLY A 9 31.37 19.26 31.83
C GLY A 9 31.77 17.81 32.11
N PRO A 10 31.30 17.18 33.20
CA PRO A 10 31.31 15.74 33.31
C PRO A 10 29.90 15.15 33.29
N PHE A 11 29.84 14.02 32.59
CA PHE A 11 28.88 12.92 32.68
C PHE A 11 28.17 12.77 34.04
N ILE A 12 26.84 12.58 34.00
CA ILE A 12 26.09 11.95 35.08
C ILE A 12 25.10 10.94 34.45
N GLY A 13 25.28 9.67 34.80
CA GLY A 13 24.31 8.61 34.54
C GLY A 13 23.11 8.73 35.48
N GLY A 14 21.91 8.61 34.93
CA GLY A 14 20.65 8.59 35.68
C GLY A 14 20.18 7.15 35.89
N ALA A 15 20.29 6.65 37.12
CA ALA A 15 19.60 5.46 37.57
C ALA A 15 18.09 5.75 37.68
N SER A 16 17.25 4.86 37.14
CA SER A 16 15.80 4.93 37.21
C SER A 16 15.32 4.66 38.65
N GLN A 17 14.89 5.71 39.36
CA GLN A 17 14.07 5.55 40.56
C GLN A 17 12.59 5.52 40.17
N ALA A 18 11.95 4.37 40.38
CA ALA A 18 10.52 4.22 40.36
C ALA A 18 9.87 5.15 41.41
N LYS A 19 9.10 6.14 40.96
CA LYS A 19 8.25 6.94 41.85
C LYS A 19 7.06 6.09 42.30
N ARG A 20 7.02 5.83 43.61
CA ARG A 20 5.89 5.27 44.36
C ARG A 20 4.59 6.03 44.05
N GLY A 21 3.50 5.26 43.91
CA GLY A 21 2.16 5.77 43.65
C GLY A 21 1.71 6.80 44.70
N LYS A 22 1.11 7.89 44.22
CA LYS A 22 0.31 8.81 45.03
C LYS A 22 -1.09 8.22 45.22
N THR A 23 -1.54 8.30 46.46
CA THR A 23 -2.86 7.96 46.98
C THR A 23 -3.98 8.75 46.31
N ALA A 24 -5.14 8.10 46.19
CA ALA A 24 -6.38 8.65 45.67
C ALA A 24 -6.91 9.82 46.51
N GLY A 25 -7.39 10.86 45.83
CA GLY A 25 -8.11 12.00 46.41
C GLY A 25 -7.54 13.33 45.89
N GLU A 26 -8.35 14.07 45.14
CA GLU A 26 -8.08 15.38 44.50
C GLU A 26 -7.35 15.29 43.13
N TRP A 27 -8.14 15.47 42.07
CA TRP A 27 -7.66 15.59 40.69
C TRP A 27 -7.34 17.07 40.46
N GLU A 28 -6.06 17.42 40.31
CA GLU A 28 -5.65 18.78 39.94
C GLU A 28 -6.05 19.09 38.50
N ASP A 29 -6.70 20.23 38.32
CA ASP A 29 -7.24 20.80 37.06
C ASP A 29 -6.11 21.41 36.20
N SER A 30 -5.00 20.69 36.03
CA SER A 30 -3.88 21.15 35.19
C SER A 30 -4.12 20.77 33.72
N PRO A 31 -3.81 21.65 32.74
CA PRO A 31 -3.95 21.34 31.32
C PRO A 31 -3.19 20.06 30.95
N SER A 32 -3.79 19.21 30.11
CA SER A 32 -3.06 18.07 29.56
C SER A 32 -1.96 18.55 28.62
N GLN A 33 -0.89 17.74 28.45
CA GLN A 33 0.19 18.04 27.49
C GLN A 33 -0.32 18.31 26.07
N PHE A 34 -1.45 17.70 25.69
CA PHE A 34 -2.06 17.93 24.39
C PHE A 34 -2.80 19.27 24.32
N GLU A 35 -3.41 19.73 25.41
CA GLU A 35 -4.00 21.07 25.46
C GLU A 35 -2.94 22.17 25.42
N GLU A 36 -1.77 21.94 26.01
CA GLU A 36 -0.61 22.82 25.83
C GLU A 36 -0.13 22.85 24.37
N GLU A 37 -0.15 21.71 23.67
CA GLU A 37 0.13 21.64 22.22
C GLU A 37 -0.88 22.45 21.42
N LEU A 38 -2.18 22.32 21.72
CA LEU A 38 -3.24 23.08 21.06
C LEU A 38 -3.12 24.60 21.28
N SER A 39 -2.68 25.05 22.47
CA SER A 39 -2.46 26.48 22.74
C SER A 39 -1.26 27.04 21.99
N MET A 40 -0.18 26.27 21.82
CA MET A 40 0.98 26.72 21.04
C MET A 40 0.63 26.95 19.56
N PHE A 41 -0.24 26.10 19.00
CA PHE A 41 -0.76 26.30 17.64
C PHE A 41 -1.63 27.57 17.52
N ASP A 42 -2.36 27.92 18.58
CA ASP A 42 -3.19 29.14 18.63
C ASP A 42 -2.30 30.39 18.62
N GLU A 43 -1.21 30.41 19.40
CA GLU A 43 -0.22 31.49 19.40
C GLU A 43 0.43 31.67 18.02
N ALA A 44 0.84 30.58 17.37
CA ALA A 44 1.43 30.62 16.02
C ALA A 44 0.44 31.10 14.94
N GLU A 45 -0.85 30.78 15.09
CA GLU A 45 -1.91 31.26 14.20
C GLU A 45 -2.24 32.74 14.43
N LEU A 46 -2.26 33.21 15.68
CA LEU A 46 -2.48 34.64 16.00
C LEU A 46 -1.39 35.52 15.37
N ASP A 47 -0.14 35.07 15.39
CA ASP A 47 0.99 35.74 14.71
C ASP A 47 0.82 35.77 13.17
N ALA A 48 0.13 34.77 12.59
CA ALA A 48 -0.17 34.72 11.16
C ALA A 48 -1.44 35.49 10.76
N GLU A 49 -2.44 35.55 11.65
CA GLU A 49 -3.72 36.23 11.46
C GLU A 49 -3.61 37.76 11.59
N GLU A 50 -2.58 38.30 12.26
CA GLU A 50 -2.28 39.75 12.22
C GLU A 50 -2.07 40.28 10.78
N MET A 51 -1.85 39.41 9.79
CA MET A 51 -1.77 39.75 8.37
C MET A 51 -3.05 39.50 7.54
N GLU A 52 -4.00 38.69 8.03
CA GLU A 52 -5.23 38.30 7.31
C GLU A 52 -6.46 38.24 8.25
N GLY A 53 -6.96 39.39 8.68
CA GLY A 53 -8.35 39.62 9.16
C GLY A 53 -8.96 38.62 10.17
N GLN A 54 -9.12 39.08 11.42
CA GLN A 54 -9.68 38.37 12.59
C GLN A 54 -10.90 37.45 12.31
N ALA A 55 -10.79 36.16 12.63
CA ALA A 55 -11.91 35.26 12.81
C ALA A 55 -12.19 35.08 14.32
N GLY A 56 -13.36 35.53 14.78
CA GLY A 56 -13.73 35.46 16.20
C GLY A 56 -13.78 34.03 16.73
N HIS A 57 -13.01 33.77 17.79
CA HIS A 57 -13.26 32.67 18.71
C HIS A 57 -14.65 32.87 19.31
N ASP A 58 -15.55 31.90 19.17
CA ASP A 58 -16.57 31.54 20.17
C ASP A 58 -17.55 30.50 19.63
N VAL A 59 -18.14 29.74 20.56
CA VAL A 59 -19.14 28.69 20.33
C VAL A 59 -20.29 29.21 19.45
N ILE A 60 -20.44 28.65 18.25
CA ILE A 60 -21.44 29.12 17.27
C ILE A 60 -22.82 28.49 17.57
N PRO A 61 -23.89 29.30 17.74
CA PRO A 61 -25.26 28.80 17.93
C PRO A 61 -25.79 28.05 16.69
N VAL A 62 -26.59 27.00 16.93
CA VAL A 62 -27.17 26.05 15.93
C VAL A 62 -27.86 26.72 14.73
N GLY A 63 -28.39 27.94 14.89
CA GLY A 63 -29.16 28.65 13.86
C GLY A 63 -28.32 29.34 12.78
N ASP A 64 -27.07 29.71 13.09
CA ASP A 64 -26.23 30.46 12.16
C ASP A 64 -25.42 29.53 11.25
N LEU A 65 -25.21 28.25 11.61
CA LEU A 65 -24.45 27.23 10.85
C LEU A 65 -24.81 27.08 9.36
N PHE A 66 -25.98 27.58 8.93
CA PHE A 66 -26.51 27.48 7.57
C PHE A 66 -26.49 28.79 6.77
N SER A 67 -25.99 29.90 7.33
CA SER A 67 -25.66 31.08 6.52
C SER A 67 -24.38 30.81 5.73
N ALA A 68 -24.37 31.19 4.46
CA ALA A 68 -23.28 30.90 3.53
C ALA A 68 -21.95 31.61 3.84
N ASP A 69 -21.86 32.33 4.97
CA ASP A 69 -20.77 33.24 5.34
C ASP A 69 -19.96 32.79 6.58
N LEU A 70 -20.17 31.59 7.14
CA LEU A 70 -19.79 31.33 8.55
C LEU A 70 -18.35 30.94 8.91
N ASN A 71 -17.50 30.51 7.98
CA ASN A 71 -16.07 30.42 8.27
C ASN A 71 -15.24 30.42 6.97
N PRO A 72 -14.68 31.57 6.54
CA PRO A 72 -13.88 31.65 5.32
C PRO A 72 -12.68 30.69 5.32
N ARG A 73 -12.14 30.31 6.50
CA ARG A 73 -11.04 29.34 6.62
C ARG A 73 -11.38 27.95 6.09
N TRP A 74 -12.65 27.53 6.14
CA TRP A 74 -13.03 26.19 5.70
C TRP A 74 -13.01 26.03 4.18
N ARG A 75 -13.36 27.06 3.41
CA ARG A 75 -13.46 26.96 1.96
C ARG A 75 -12.08 26.90 1.32
N ARG A 76 -12.01 26.28 0.14
CA ARG A 76 -10.84 26.43 -0.72
C ARG A 76 -10.73 27.91 -1.16
N PRO A 77 -9.52 28.38 -1.53
CA PRO A 77 -9.35 29.69 -2.14
C PRO A 77 -10.30 29.89 -3.32
N HIS A 78 -10.67 31.13 -3.61
CA HIS A 78 -11.49 31.45 -4.77
C HIS A 78 -10.75 31.07 -6.06
N ALA A 79 -11.40 30.29 -6.92
CA ALA A 79 -10.85 29.90 -8.21
C ALA A 79 -10.94 31.08 -9.19
N PRO A 80 -9.83 31.57 -9.77
CA PRO A 80 -9.88 32.58 -10.82
C PRO A 80 -10.82 32.20 -11.97
N SER A 81 -11.42 33.20 -12.62
CA SER A 81 -12.21 32.95 -13.84
C SER A 81 -11.30 32.38 -14.93
N LEU A 82 -11.71 31.28 -15.52
CA LEU A 82 -10.96 30.59 -16.57
C LEU A 82 -11.59 30.90 -17.93
N ASP A 83 -10.86 31.54 -18.84
CA ASP A 83 -11.27 31.69 -20.25
C ASP A 83 -10.71 30.50 -21.05
N PRO A 84 -11.56 29.56 -21.49
CA PRO A 84 -11.09 28.38 -22.20
C PRO A 84 -10.38 28.69 -23.51
N SER A 85 -10.54 29.88 -24.09
CA SER A 85 -9.91 30.25 -25.35
C SER A 85 -8.46 30.74 -25.19
N SER A 86 -8.11 31.31 -24.04
CA SER A 86 -6.78 31.87 -23.76
C SER A 86 -5.97 31.08 -22.73
N ASP A 87 -6.66 30.43 -21.79
CA ASP A 87 -6.03 29.91 -20.57
C ASP A 87 -5.80 28.40 -20.66
N SER A 88 -4.67 27.94 -20.13
CA SER A 88 -4.42 26.51 -19.89
C SER A 88 -4.77 26.15 -18.44
N LEU A 89 -5.38 24.99 -18.22
CA LEU A 89 -5.63 24.49 -16.87
C LEU A 89 -4.63 23.38 -16.52
N VAL A 90 -3.85 23.57 -15.46
CA VAL A 90 -2.86 22.61 -14.98
C VAL A 90 -3.22 22.14 -13.59
N PHE A 91 -3.32 20.83 -13.39
CA PHE A 91 -3.68 20.25 -12.10
C PHE A 91 -3.04 18.87 -11.88
N GLN A 92 -2.81 18.52 -10.62
CA GLN A 92 -2.37 17.18 -10.24
C GLN A 92 -3.59 16.30 -10.00
N GLN A 93 -3.70 15.21 -10.75
CA GLN A 93 -4.78 14.24 -10.54
C GLN A 93 -4.53 13.37 -9.31
N ILE A 94 -5.57 13.03 -8.55
CA ILE A 94 -5.50 12.18 -7.34
C ILE A 94 -6.35 10.92 -7.44
N ASP A 95 -7.45 11.00 -8.18
CA ASP A 95 -8.41 9.92 -8.35
C ASP A 95 -8.92 9.90 -9.79
N LEU A 96 -9.20 8.70 -10.29
CA LEU A 96 -9.65 8.46 -11.64
C LEU A 96 -10.62 7.29 -11.66
N ASP A 97 -11.80 7.54 -12.22
CA ASP A 97 -12.83 6.54 -12.45
C ASP A 97 -13.48 6.74 -13.83
N TYR A 98 -14.55 6.00 -14.10
CA TYR A 98 -15.40 6.25 -15.26
C TYR A 98 -16.86 6.07 -14.90
N TYR A 99 -17.72 6.72 -15.67
CA TYR A 99 -19.17 6.57 -15.58
C TYR A 99 -19.78 6.45 -16.98
N LEU A 100 -21.04 6.02 -17.04
CA LEU A 100 -21.81 6.02 -18.28
C LEU A 100 -22.65 7.30 -18.32
N GLY A 101 -22.33 8.21 -19.24
CA GLY A 101 -23.01 9.50 -19.41
C GLY A 101 -23.56 9.68 -20.82
N GLU A 102 -24.23 10.80 -21.06
CA GLU A 102 -24.68 11.19 -22.39
C GLU A 102 -23.52 11.80 -23.19
N ALA A 103 -23.55 11.62 -24.52
CA ALA A 103 -22.55 12.22 -25.40
C ALA A 103 -22.68 13.75 -25.41
N VAL A 104 -21.57 14.45 -25.22
CA VAL A 104 -21.53 15.92 -25.22
C VAL A 104 -21.30 16.44 -26.64
N ALA A 105 -22.14 17.37 -27.10
CA ALA A 105 -22.06 17.92 -28.46
C ALA A 105 -20.70 18.62 -28.71
N GLY A 106 -19.98 18.19 -29.76
CA GLY A 106 -18.66 18.68 -30.11
C GLY A 106 -17.49 17.93 -29.44
N MET A 107 -17.76 16.97 -28.55
CA MET A 107 -16.74 16.08 -28.00
C MET A 107 -16.57 14.83 -28.87
N PRO A 108 -15.36 14.21 -28.90
CA PRO A 108 -15.11 13.02 -29.71
C PRO A 108 -15.85 11.79 -29.18
N GLY A 109 -16.01 10.77 -30.03
CA GLY A 109 -16.62 9.49 -29.68
C GLY A 109 -17.99 9.26 -30.29
N GLN A 110 -18.77 8.35 -29.70
CA GLN A 110 -20.13 8.09 -30.15
C GLN A 110 -21.06 9.23 -29.75
N SER A 111 -21.98 9.59 -30.66
CA SER A 111 -22.96 10.66 -30.46
C SER A 111 -24.35 10.16 -30.03
N GLN A 112 -24.55 8.84 -29.92
CA GLN A 112 -25.84 8.23 -29.62
C GLN A 112 -25.76 7.28 -28.44
N GLY A 113 -26.77 7.35 -27.56
CA GLY A 113 -26.87 6.51 -26.37
C GLY A 113 -25.91 6.92 -25.25
N LYS A 114 -25.79 6.06 -24.23
CA LYS A 114 -24.83 6.25 -23.16
C LYS A 114 -23.43 5.84 -23.59
N VAL A 115 -22.45 6.66 -23.25
CA VAL A 115 -21.03 6.47 -23.57
C VAL A 115 -20.19 6.41 -22.29
N PRO A 116 -19.09 5.65 -22.28
CA PRO A 116 -18.14 5.71 -21.18
C PRO A 116 -17.39 7.04 -21.21
N ILE A 117 -17.41 7.75 -20.09
CA ILE A 117 -16.66 9.00 -19.88
C ILE A 117 -15.72 8.75 -18.71
N VAL A 118 -14.42 8.97 -18.94
CA VAL A 118 -13.41 8.90 -17.87
C VAL A 118 -13.50 10.20 -17.08
N ARG A 119 -13.47 10.12 -15.75
CA ARG A 119 -13.49 11.30 -14.90
C ARG A 119 -12.26 11.31 -14.02
N MET A 120 -11.64 12.48 -13.94
CA MET A 120 -10.40 12.69 -13.22
C MET A 120 -10.59 13.83 -12.23
N PHE A 121 -10.25 13.58 -10.97
CA PHE A 121 -10.30 14.57 -9.92
C PHE A 121 -8.90 14.98 -9.52
N GLY A 122 -8.71 16.25 -9.19
CA GLY A 122 -7.40 16.73 -8.80
C GLY A 122 -7.39 18.16 -8.27
N VAL A 123 -6.19 18.70 -8.11
CA VAL A 123 -5.94 19.99 -7.46
C VAL A 123 -4.88 20.76 -8.24
N THR A 124 -5.14 22.04 -8.49
CA THR A 124 -4.17 22.98 -9.10
C THR A 124 -3.03 23.34 -8.13
N ASP A 125 -1.94 23.94 -8.61
CA ASP A 125 -0.87 24.47 -7.73
C ASP A 125 -1.42 25.49 -6.70
N SER A 126 -2.46 26.24 -7.07
CA SER A 126 -3.16 27.20 -6.21
C SER A 126 -4.17 26.60 -5.22
N GLY A 127 -4.33 25.27 -5.17
CA GLY A 127 -5.23 24.61 -4.23
C GLY A 127 -6.72 24.57 -4.62
N ASN A 128 -7.05 24.93 -5.87
CA ASN A 128 -8.41 24.82 -6.42
C ASN A 128 -8.70 23.38 -6.86
N SER A 129 -9.89 22.85 -6.54
CA SER A 129 -10.30 21.51 -6.95
C SER A 129 -10.81 21.48 -8.39
N VAL A 130 -10.47 20.38 -9.10
CA VAL A 130 -10.78 20.16 -10.51
C VAL A 130 -11.52 18.83 -10.67
N CYS A 131 -12.60 18.86 -11.44
CA CYS A 131 -13.27 17.68 -11.99
C CYS A 131 -13.19 17.73 -13.52
N CYS A 132 -12.39 16.86 -14.13
CA CYS A 132 -12.18 16.82 -15.57
C CYS A 132 -12.89 15.59 -16.16
N HIS A 133 -13.87 15.82 -17.02
CA HIS A 133 -14.57 14.80 -17.80
C HIS A 133 -13.90 14.62 -19.16
N ILE A 134 -13.47 13.40 -19.45
CA ILE A 134 -12.65 13.06 -20.60
C ILE A 134 -13.46 12.18 -21.54
N HIS A 135 -13.70 12.70 -22.73
CA HIS A 135 -14.65 12.15 -23.70
C HIS A 135 -13.96 11.42 -24.86
N GLY A 136 -14.68 10.46 -25.44
CA GLY A 136 -14.31 9.81 -26.70
C GLY A 136 -13.37 8.61 -26.62
N PHE A 137 -12.99 8.19 -25.41
CA PHE A 137 -12.20 6.97 -25.22
C PHE A 137 -13.11 5.73 -25.16
N ALA A 138 -12.88 4.77 -26.05
CA ALA A 138 -13.67 3.54 -26.14
C ALA A 138 -12.87 2.30 -25.74
N PRO A 139 -13.46 1.32 -25.03
CA PRO A 139 -12.79 0.09 -24.64
C PRO A 139 -12.54 -0.82 -25.85
N TYR A 140 -11.41 -1.52 -25.87
CA TYR A 140 -11.07 -2.45 -26.95
C TYR A 140 -10.23 -3.62 -26.46
N PHE A 141 -10.16 -4.67 -27.28
CA PHE A 141 -9.29 -5.82 -27.10
C PHE A 141 -8.87 -6.37 -28.47
N TYR A 142 -7.99 -7.38 -28.49
CA TYR A 142 -7.46 -7.94 -29.74
C TYR A 142 -7.75 -9.43 -29.88
N VAL A 143 -7.87 -9.87 -31.13
CA VAL A 143 -7.85 -11.29 -31.53
C VAL A 143 -7.00 -11.47 -32.80
N PRO A 144 -6.35 -12.62 -33.03
CA PRO A 144 -5.67 -12.87 -34.29
C PRO A 144 -6.65 -12.84 -35.48
N ALA A 145 -6.24 -12.23 -36.60
CA ALA A 145 -7.00 -12.29 -37.83
C ALA A 145 -6.91 -13.70 -38.43
N PRO A 146 -8.01 -14.29 -38.93
CA PRO A 146 -7.96 -15.61 -39.52
C PRO A 146 -7.27 -15.60 -40.88
N SER A 147 -6.76 -16.76 -41.31
CA SER A 147 -6.06 -16.87 -42.59
C SER A 147 -6.96 -16.45 -43.75
N GLY A 148 -6.47 -15.55 -44.62
CA GLY A 148 -7.24 -14.98 -45.73
C GLY A 148 -8.17 -13.83 -45.35
N PHE A 149 -8.12 -13.32 -44.12
CA PHE A 149 -8.88 -12.13 -43.72
C PHE A 149 -8.33 -10.87 -44.38
N THR A 150 -9.20 -10.00 -44.89
CA THR A 150 -8.86 -8.74 -45.55
C THR A 150 -9.82 -7.64 -45.11
N SER A 151 -9.52 -6.39 -45.47
CA SER A 151 -10.37 -5.24 -45.15
C SER A 151 -11.82 -5.37 -45.65
N ALA A 152 -12.06 -6.16 -46.71
CA ALA A 152 -13.41 -6.42 -47.22
C ALA A 152 -14.31 -7.16 -46.22
N HIS A 153 -13.73 -7.93 -45.29
CA HIS A 153 -14.45 -8.75 -44.32
C HIS A 153 -14.77 -8.01 -43.01
N LEU A 154 -14.18 -6.83 -42.77
CA LEU A 154 -14.34 -6.07 -41.52
C LEU A 154 -15.81 -5.72 -41.24
N GLY A 155 -16.55 -5.31 -42.27
CA GLY A 155 -17.96 -4.94 -42.14
C GLY A 155 -18.84 -6.12 -41.70
N GLU A 156 -18.65 -7.29 -42.30
CA GLU A 156 -19.40 -8.50 -41.96
C GLU A 156 -19.03 -9.03 -40.58
N PHE A 157 -17.74 -9.06 -40.24
CA PHE A 157 -17.28 -9.45 -38.91
C PHE A 157 -17.88 -8.55 -37.82
N LYS A 158 -17.80 -7.21 -37.99
CA LYS A 158 -18.38 -6.24 -37.07
C LYS A 158 -19.88 -6.45 -36.92
N LYS A 159 -20.61 -6.60 -38.04
CA LYS A 159 -22.07 -6.77 -38.05
C LYS A 159 -22.49 -8.04 -37.31
N GLU A 160 -21.81 -9.15 -37.57
CA GLU A 160 -22.14 -10.43 -36.94
C GLU A 160 -21.78 -10.44 -35.46
N LEU A 161 -20.60 -9.92 -35.09
CA LEU A 161 -20.22 -9.81 -33.67
C LEU A 161 -21.20 -8.92 -32.89
N ASN A 162 -21.61 -7.79 -33.48
CA ASN A 162 -22.61 -6.92 -32.91
C ASN A 162 -23.95 -7.65 -32.66
N SER A 163 -24.40 -8.42 -33.66
CA SER A 163 -25.64 -9.22 -33.60
C SER A 163 -25.59 -10.28 -32.49
N VAL A 164 -24.52 -11.07 -32.41
CA VAL A 164 -24.42 -12.15 -31.41
C VAL A 164 -24.28 -11.60 -29.98
N VAL A 165 -23.53 -10.52 -29.78
CA VAL A 165 -23.39 -9.88 -28.46
C VAL A 165 -24.74 -9.30 -28.01
N LEU A 166 -25.48 -8.64 -28.91
CA LEU A 166 -26.83 -8.15 -28.59
C LEU A 166 -27.80 -9.27 -28.22
N LYS A 167 -27.77 -10.40 -28.94
CA LYS A 167 -28.62 -11.57 -28.65
C LYS A 167 -28.27 -12.25 -27.31
N ASP A 168 -27.01 -12.21 -26.91
CA ASP A 168 -26.54 -12.76 -25.62
C ASP A 168 -26.93 -11.89 -24.41
N MET A 169 -27.34 -10.64 -24.63
CA MET A 169 -27.78 -9.76 -23.56
C MET A 169 -29.11 -10.22 -22.97
N ARG A 170 -29.07 -10.69 -21.72
CA ARG A 170 -30.29 -11.04 -20.95
C ARG A 170 -31.21 -9.85 -20.67
N SER A 171 -30.65 -8.64 -20.62
CA SER A 171 -31.38 -7.40 -20.34
C SER A 171 -30.67 -6.20 -20.99
N ASN A 172 -31.43 -5.34 -21.67
CA ASN A 172 -30.92 -4.15 -22.36
C ASN A 172 -31.43 -2.85 -21.72
N LYS A 173 -31.15 -2.65 -20.44
CA LYS A 173 -31.63 -1.47 -19.67
C LYS A 173 -31.17 -0.12 -20.24
N ASP A 174 -30.04 -0.09 -20.95
CA ASP A 174 -29.46 1.13 -21.52
C ASP A 174 -29.84 1.34 -23.01
N ASN A 175 -30.81 0.57 -23.54
CA ASN A 175 -31.25 0.63 -24.94
C ASN A 175 -30.09 0.58 -25.96
N ILE A 176 -29.11 -0.28 -25.69
CA ILE A 176 -27.93 -0.45 -26.53
C ILE A 176 -28.36 -1.04 -27.88
N SER A 177 -28.14 -0.30 -28.96
CA SER A 177 -28.37 -0.74 -30.34
C SER A 177 -27.08 -1.16 -31.05
N VAL A 178 -25.94 -0.64 -30.59
CA VAL A 178 -24.60 -0.91 -31.14
C VAL A 178 -23.68 -1.33 -29.99
N THR A 179 -23.17 -2.55 -30.04
CA THR A 179 -22.22 -3.12 -29.08
C THR A 179 -20.79 -3.08 -29.58
N VAL A 180 -20.57 -3.18 -30.90
CA VAL A 180 -19.26 -3.14 -31.55
C VAL A 180 -19.14 -1.87 -32.38
N LEU A 181 -18.20 -0.99 -32.03
CA LEU A 181 -18.00 0.32 -32.66
C LEU A 181 -17.16 0.23 -33.93
N ALA A 182 -16.05 -0.49 -33.83
CA ALA A 182 -15.08 -0.61 -34.90
C ALA A 182 -14.38 -1.96 -34.81
N VAL A 183 -13.92 -2.44 -35.96
CA VAL A 183 -13.01 -3.58 -36.09
C VAL A 183 -11.94 -3.12 -37.07
N ASP A 184 -10.69 -3.13 -36.62
CA ASP A 184 -9.56 -2.65 -37.41
C ASP A 184 -8.49 -3.73 -37.51
N ILE A 185 -7.84 -3.86 -38.67
CA ILE A 185 -6.67 -4.74 -38.81
C ILE A 185 -5.44 -3.98 -38.33
N THR A 186 -4.72 -4.54 -37.37
CA THR A 186 -3.48 -3.98 -36.82
C THR A 186 -2.40 -5.05 -36.81
N ARG A 187 -1.16 -4.66 -37.10
CA ARG A 187 -0.01 -5.57 -37.07
C ARG A 187 0.61 -5.58 -35.69
N LYS A 188 0.62 -6.75 -35.05
CA LYS A 188 1.11 -6.94 -33.67
C LYS A 188 1.86 -8.26 -33.55
N GLU A 189 2.62 -8.40 -32.48
CA GLU A 189 3.28 -9.65 -32.11
C GLU A 189 2.75 -10.16 -30.77
N ASN A 190 2.62 -11.48 -30.63
CA ASN A 190 2.29 -12.10 -29.34
C ASN A 190 3.49 -11.96 -28.39
N MET A 191 3.25 -11.39 -27.21
CA MET A 191 4.27 -11.22 -26.18
C MET A 191 4.76 -12.54 -25.55
N TYR A 192 3.96 -13.61 -25.61
CA TYR A 192 4.27 -14.88 -24.94
C TYR A 192 4.99 -15.86 -25.88
N GLY A 193 6.27 -16.10 -25.59
CA GLY A 193 7.19 -16.90 -26.41
C GLY A 193 7.86 -16.09 -27.51
N TYR A 194 9.03 -16.55 -27.98
CA TYR A 194 9.73 -16.00 -29.13
C TYR A 194 9.25 -16.65 -30.44
N HIS A 195 8.79 -15.81 -31.38
CA HIS A 195 8.21 -16.23 -32.67
C HIS A 195 8.95 -15.65 -33.89
N GLY A 196 10.25 -15.37 -33.77
CA GLY A 196 11.06 -14.92 -34.90
C GLY A 196 10.79 -13.48 -35.39
N LYS A 197 10.33 -12.59 -34.50
CA LYS A 197 9.92 -11.20 -34.82
C LYS A 197 8.82 -11.13 -35.90
N ARG A 198 8.02 -12.18 -36.04
CA ARG A 198 6.93 -12.23 -37.00
C ARG A 198 5.74 -11.45 -36.45
N SER A 199 5.45 -10.33 -37.11
CA SER A 199 4.20 -9.61 -36.89
C SER A 199 3.07 -10.33 -37.62
N LEU A 200 1.95 -10.52 -36.93
CA LEU A 200 0.72 -11.09 -37.47
C LEU A 200 -0.34 -10.01 -37.55
N ASP A 201 -1.31 -10.21 -38.42
CA ASP A 201 -2.48 -9.36 -38.47
C ASP A 201 -3.42 -9.75 -37.30
N PHE A 202 -3.79 -8.76 -36.50
CA PHE A 202 -4.75 -8.85 -35.40
C PHE A 202 -5.95 -7.96 -35.71
N LEU A 203 -7.12 -8.38 -35.27
CA LEU A 203 -8.32 -7.56 -35.25
C LEU A 203 -8.40 -6.83 -33.92
N ARG A 204 -8.31 -5.50 -33.95
CA ARG A 204 -8.64 -4.63 -32.83
C ARG A 204 -10.15 -4.43 -32.81
N ILE A 205 -10.81 -4.93 -31.78
CA ILE A 205 -12.27 -4.86 -31.63
C ILE A 205 -12.59 -3.79 -30.61
N THR A 206 -13.18 -2.69 -31.07
CA THR A 206 -13.61 -1.57 -30.22
C THR A 206 -15.07 -1.76 -29.83
N MET A 207 -15.35 -1.78 -28.53
CA MET A 207 -16.66 -2.03 -27.94
C MET A 207 -17.30 -0.72 -27.46
N ALA A 208 -18.63 -0.69 -27.41
CA ALA A 208 -19.37 0.50 -26.97
C ALA A 208 -19.22 0.76 -25.46
N MET A 209 -19.10 -0.30 -24.65
CA MET A 209 -19.01 -0.20 -23.19
C MET A 209 -18.03 -1.23 -22.62
N PRO A 210 -17.34 -0.93 -21.51
CA PRO A 210 -16.35 -1.84 -20.93
C PRO A 210 -16.95 -3.21 -20.56
N ARG A 211 -18.19 -3.21 -20.03
CA ARG A 211 -18.92 -4.42 -19.65
C ARG A 211 -19.21 -5.39 -20.80
N LEU A 212 -19.13 -4.93 -22.05
CA LEU A 212 -19.39 -5.75 -23.24
C LEU A 212 -18.17 -6.54 -23.72
N ILE A 213 -16.95 -6.24 -23.21
CA ILE A 213 -15.76 -7.04 -23.53
C ILE A 213 -15.93 -8.49 -23.07
N ALA A 214 -16.42 -8.71 -21.84
CA ALA A 214 -16.56 -10.05 -21.26
C ALA A 214 -17.46 -10.99 -22.10
N PRO A 215 -18.70 -10.61 -22.49
CA PRO A 215 -19.52 -11.45 -23.36
C PRO A 215 -18.93 -11.62 -24.76
N ALA A 216 -18.39 -10.55 -25.38
CA ALA A 216 -17.77 -10.64 -26.71
C ALA A 216 -16.58 -11.61 -26.72
N LYS A 217 -15.69 -11.50 -25.73
CA LYS A 217 -14.58 -12.42 -25.50
C LYS A 217 -15.07 -13.87 -25.40
N ARG A 218 -16.06 -14.13 -24.55
CA ARG A 218 -16.60 -15.49 -24.34
C ARG A 218 -17.18 -16.08 -25.61
N LEU A 219 -17.96 -15.30 -26.36
CA LEU A 219 -18.57 -15.76 -27.62
C LEU A 219 -17.51 -16.09 -28.68
N LEU A 220 -16.47 -15.26 -28.77
CA LEU A 220 -15.33 -15.50 -29.66
C LEU A 220 -14.52 -16.75 -29.26
N GLU A 221 -14.36 -17.03 -27.96
CA GLU A 221 -13.67 -18.23 -27.45
C GLU A 221 -14.47 -19.52 -27.70
N LEU A 222 -15.80 -19.48 -27.57
CA LEU A 222 -16.67 -20.66 -27.73
C LEU A 222 -16.84 -21.10 -29.19
N GLY A 223 -16.63 -20.18 -30.14
CA GLY A 223 -16.76 -20.44 -31.57
C GLY A 223 -17.62 -19.37 -32.24
N PHE A 224 -17.07 -18.70 -33.24
CA PHE A 224 -17.73 -17.60 -33.93
C PHE A 224 -17.72 -17.82 -35.45
N LYS A 225 -18.89 -17.66 -36.07
CA LYS A 225 -19.13 -17.79 -37.51
C LYS A 225 -19.48 -16.43 -38.08
N PHE A 226 -18.86 -16.08 -39.20
CA PHE A 226 -19.22 -14.93 -40.01
C PHE A 226 -18.83 -15.21 -41.46
N ALA A 227 -19.52 -14.59 -42.42
CA ALA A 227 -19.20 -14.72 -43.84
C ALA A 227 -18.97 -16.18 -44.29
N HIS A 228 -17.98 -16.39 -45.16
CA HIS A 228 -17.56 -17.71 -45.63
C HIS A 228 -16.59 -18.43 -44.67
N PHE A 229 -16.01 -17.76 -43.65
CA PHE A 229 -15.08 -18.38 -42.71
C PHE A 229 -15.77 -19.44 -41.84
N PRO A 230 -15.18 -20.62 -41.59
CA PRO A 230 -15.79 -21.65 -40.74
C PRO A 230 -15.98 -21.17 -39.29
N ILE A 231 -16.82 -21.87 -38.52
CA ILE A 231 -16.87 -21.67 -37.06
C ILE A 231 -15.48 -21.98 -36.51
N GLN A 232 -14.88 -21.01 -35.83
CA GLN A 232 -13.61 -21.19 -35.15
C GLN A 232 -13.56 -20.38 -33.87
N SER A 233 -12.70 -20.79 -32.95
CA SER A 233 -12.42 -20.05 -31.72
C SER A 233 -11.31 -19.01 -31.97
N TYR A 234 -11.43 -17.87 -31.29
CA TYR A 234 -10.44 -16.81 -31.35
C TYR A 234 -9.81 -16.63 -29.97
N GLN A 235 -8.49 -16.70 -29.90
CA GLN A 235 -7.75 -16.42 -28.68
C GLN A 235 -7.79 -14.91 -28.40
N PRO A 236 -8.33 -14.47 -27.24
CA PRO A 236 -8.33 -13.06 -26.88
C PRO A 236 -7.00 -12.62 -26.28
N TYR A 237 -6.67 -11.37 -26.56
CA TYR A 237 -5.52 -10.63 -26.05
C TYR A 237 -6.01 -9.33 -25.42
N GLU A 238 -5.46 -9.00 -24.26
CA GLU A 238 -5.77 -7.77 -23.48
C GLU A 238 -7.26 -7.58 -23.15
N ALA A 239 -8.08 -8.62 -23.26
CA ALA A 239 -9.52 -8.57 -22.95
C ALA A 239 -9.84 -8.58 -21.44
N ASN A 240 -8.81 -8.62 -20.58
CA ASN A 240 -8.93 -8.63 -19.11
C ASN A 240 -8.22 -7.44 -18.45
N ILE A 241 -8.09 -6.32 -19.17
CA ILE A 241 -7.53 -5.07 -18.68
C ILE A 241 -8.65 -4.14 -18.21
N ASP A 242 -8.47 -3.54 -17.03
CA ASP A 242 -9.41 -2.58 -16.47
C ASP A 242 -9.43 -1.31 -17.36
N PHE A 243 -10.61 -0.71 -17.56
CA PHE A 243 -10.80 0.38 -18.54
C PHE A 243 -9.94 1.61 -18.23
N GLU A 244 -9.84 1.94 -16.95
CA GLU A 244 -9.02 3.00 -16.38
C GLU A 244 -7.54 2.76 -16.65
N ILE A 245 -7.07 1.52 -16.48
CA ILE A 245 -5.69 1.15 -16.78
C ILE A 245 -5.42 1.25 -18.28
N ARG A 246 -6.34 0.80 -19.14
CA ARG A 246 -6.20 0.96 -20.59
C ARG A 246 -6.08 2.43 -20.99
N PHE A 247 -6.97 3.28 -20.47
CA PHE A 247 -6.94 4.72 -20.69
C PHE A 247 -5.59 5.33 -20.28
N MET A 248 -5.14 5.01 -19.07
CA MET A 248 -3.87 5.50 -18.52
C MET A 248 -2.64 5.02 -19.29
N VAL A 249 -2.67 3.80 -19.83
CA VAL A 249 -1.61 3.28 -20.70
C VAL A 249 -1.57 4.03 -22.02
N ASP A 250 -2.71 4.20 -22.69
CA ASP A 250 -2.81 4.80 -24.03
C ASP A 250 -2.45 6.29 -24.05
N THR A 251 -2.79 7.00 -22.98
CA THR A 251 -2.56 8.45 -22.83
C THR A 251 -1.25 8.78 -22.09
N ASN A 252 -0.46 7.76 -21.73
CA ASN A 252 0.72 7.89 -20.87
C ASN A 252 0.46 8.49 -19.47
N VAL A 253 -0.80 8.67 -19.07
CA VAL A 253 -1.18 9.12 -17.72
C VAL A 253 -0.75 8.09 -16.67
N VAL A 254 -0.04 8.54 -15.63
CA VAL A 254 0.31 7.72 -14.45
C VAL A 254 -0.43 8.22 -13.21
N GLY A 255 -0.41 7.43 -12.13
CA GLY A 255 -1.02 7.85 -10.86
C GLY A 255 -0.36 9.12 -10.33
N CYS A 256 -1.14 10.07 -9.80
CA CYS A 256 -0.64 11.29 -9.17
C CYS A 256 0.24 12.19 -10.07
N CYS A 257 0.09 12.10 -11.39
CA CYS A 257 0.80 12.98 -12.33
C CYS A 257 0.08 14.32 -12.51
N TRP A 258 0.81 15.26 -13.10
CA TRP A 258 0.28 16.55 -13.52
C TRP A 258 -0.32 16.43 -14.92
N ILE A 259 -1.50 16.99 -15.08
CA ILE A 259 -2.25 17.05 -16.33
C ILE A 259 -2.41 18.51 -16.72
N GLU A 260 -2.21 18.79 -18.00
CA GLU A 260 -2.44 20.10 -18.60
C GLU A 260 -3.53 19.99 -19.66
N LEU A 261 -4.50 20.90 -19.57
CA LEU A 261 -5.52 21.12 -20.59
C LEU A 261 -5.14 22.39 -21.37
N PRO A 262 -4.69 22.27 -22.62
CA PRO A 262 -4.29 23.44 -23.41
C PRO A 262 -5.48 24.36 -23.71
N LYS A 263 -5.19 25.65 -23.87
CA LYS A 263 -6.18 26.63 -24.33
C LYS A 263 -6.86 26.21 -25.64
N GLY A 264 -8.15 26.48 -25.74
CA GLY A 264 -9.05 26.16 -26.85
C GLY A 264 -9.67 24.77 -26.78
N ASN A 265 -9.17 23.89 -25.92
CA ASN A 265 -9.47 22.45 -25.99
C ASN A 265 -10.40 21.94 -24.87
N TYR A 266 -10.93 22.82 -24.01
CA TYR A 266 -11.85 22.42 -22.94
C TYR A 266 -13.04 23.38 -22.79
N ARG A 267 -14.05 22.95 -22.01
CA ARG A 267 -15.23 23.75 -21.63
C ARG A 267 -15.39 23.74 -20.11
N VAL A 268 -16.03 24.75 -19.52
CA VAL A 268 -16.20 24.90 -18.05
C VAL A 268 -17.65 24.69 -17.61
N SER A 269 -17.87 24.07 -16.44
CA SER A 269 -19.17 23.87 -15.76
C SER A 269 -19.13 24.13 -14.23
N LEU A 270 -19.80 23.36 -13.36
CA LEU A 270 -20.39 23.84 -12.08
C LEU A 270 -19.61 23.58 -10.75
N CYS A 271 -18.42 22.97 -10.78
CA CYS A 271 -17.50 22.90 -9.61
C CYS A 271 -16.53 24.12 -9.58
N GLN A 272 -15.55 24.20 -8.65
CA GLN A 272 -14.54 25.28 -8.70
C GLN A 272 -13.90 25.36 -10.09
N TYR A 273 -13.43 24.21 -10.58
CA TYR A 273 -13.31 23.94 -12.00
C TYR A 273 -13.97 22.58 -12.29
N GLU A 274 -15.04 22.58 -13.07
CA GLU A 274 -15.52 21.37 -13.73
C GLU A 274 -15.33 21.57 -15.22
N VAL A 275 -14.69 20.63 -15.90
CA VAL A 275 -14.29 20.82 -17.30
C VAL A 275 -14.53 19.58 -18.14
N ASP A 276 -14.79 19.79 -19.43
CA ASP A 276 -14.91 18.74 -20.43
C ASP A 276 -13.78 18.85 -21.46
N VAL A 277 -13.13 17.73 -21.79
CA VAL A 277 -12.02 17.67 -22.77
C VAL A 277 -12.08 16.38 -23.59
N GLY A 278 -11.59 16.41 -24.84
CA GLY A 278 -11.37 15.20 -25.63
C GLY A 278 -10.16 14.41 -25.13
N TRP A 279 -10.23 13.08 -25.14
CA TRP A 279 -9.14 12.23 -24.62
C TRP A 279 -7.79 12.40 -25.33
N THR A 280 -7.78 12.95 -26.54
CA THR A 280 -6.59 13.26 -27.34
C THR A 280 -5.98 14.62 -27.03
N ASP A 281 -6.70 15.49 -26.31
CA ASP A 281 -6.35 16.91 -26.22
C ASP A 281 -5.68 17.28 -24.90
N LEU A 282 -5.62 16.34 -23.94
CA LEU A 282 -4.92 16.50 -22.68
C LEU A 282 -3.43 16.15 -22.80
N ILE A 283 -2.60 16.85 -22.03
CA ILE A 283 -1.15 16.59 -21.93
C ILE A 283 -0.87 15.97 -20.56
N SER A 284 -0.25 14.79 -20.55
CA SER A 284 0.25 14.17 -19.32
C SER A 284 1.73 14.47 -19.15
N HIS A 285 2.09 15.09 -18.03
CA HIS A 285 3.46 15.42 -17.70
C HIS A 285 4.13 14.28 -16.90
N PRO A 286 5.32 13.80 -17.31
CA PRO A 286 6.06 12.81 -16.54
C PRO A 286 6.50 13.43 -15.20
N ALA A 287 6.45 12.64 -14.12
CA ALA A 287 6.85 13.08 -12.78
C ALA A 287 8.39 13.19 -12.65
N GLU A 288 8.98 14.14 -13.38
CA GLU A 288 10.41 14.46 -13.44
C GLU A 288 10.59 15.99 -13.43
N GLY A 289 11.74 16.48 -12.94
CA GLY A 289 12.00 17.91 -12.82
C GLY A 289 10.91 18.65 -12.03
N ASP A 290 10.42 19.77 -12.57
CA ASP A 290 9.40 20.61 -11.93
C ASP A 290 8.08 19.88 -11.69
N TRP A 291 7.76 18.85 -12.47
CA TRP A 291 6.55 18.05 -12.35
C TRP A 291 6.63 16.96 -11.25
N GLN A 292 7.73 16.89 -10.49
CA GLN A 292 7.82 16.06 -9.29
C GLN A 292 7.05 16.65 -8.10
N ARG A 293 6.75 17.96 -8.13
CA ARG A 293 6.03 18.65 -7.08
C ARG A 293 4.67 18.02 -6.77
N ILE A 294 4.16 18.30 -5.59
CA ILE A 294 2.88 17.81 -5.07
C ILE A 294 2.00 19.03 -4.82
N ALA A 295 0.75 18.99 -5.31
CA ALA A 295 -0.25 20.03 -5.07
C ALA A 295 -0.59 20.11 -3.56
N PRO A 296 -1.08 21.26 -3.06
CA PRO A 296 -1.44 21.43 -1.65
C PRO A 296 -2.76 20.69 -1.32
N LEU A 297 -2.68 19.36 -1.26
CA LEU A 297 -3.82 18.48 -0.98
C LEU A 297 -4.35 18.72 0.43
N ARG A 298 -5.67 18.78 0.60
CA ARG A 298 -6.32 18.82 1.92
C ARG A 298 -6.50 17.39 2.45
N VAL A 299 -5.88 17.10 3.59
CA VAL A 299 -5.99 15.83 4.30
C VAL A 299 -6.87 16.04 5.52
N LEU A 300 -8.08 15.47 5.51
CA LEU A 300 -8.98 15.45 6.66
C LEU A 300 -8.76 14.15 7.45
N SER A 301 -8.50 14.27 8.74
CA SER A 301 -8.60 13.16 9.69
C SER A 301 -9.77 13.37 10.62
N PHE A 302 -10.53 12.31 10.90
CA PHE A 302 -11.67 12.39 11.80
C PHE A 302 -11.81 11.14 12.65
N ASP A 303 -12.51 11.29 13.76
CA ASP A 303 -12.83 10.25 14.74
C ASP A 303 -14.23 10.52 15.33
N ILE A 304 -14.94 9.48 15.77
CA ILE A 304 -16.29 9.59 16.33
C ILE A 304 -16.40 8.95 17.71
N GLU A 305 -17.26 9.53 18.54
CA GLU A 305 -17.64 8.95 19.82
C GLU A 305 -19.12 8.61 19.87
N CYS A 306 -19.43 7.45 20.46
CA CYS A 306 -20.78 6.92 20.59
C CYS A 306 -21.11 6.63 22.06
N ALA A 307 -22.29 7.07 22.53
CA ALA A 307 -22.76 6.71 23.87
C ALA A 307 -23.45 5.35 23.85
N GLY A 308 -22.70 4.30 24.20
CA GLY A 308 -23.19 2.92 24.23
C GLY A 308 -23.88 2.50 25.53
N ARG A 309 -24.64 1.40 25.44
CA ARG A 309 -25.18 0.68 26.62
C ARG A 309 -24.08 -0.13 27.32
N LYS A 310 -24.14 -0.21 28.64
CA LYS A 310 -23.12 -0.89 29.46
C LYS A 310 -22.96 -2.36 29.06
N GLY A 311 -21.73 -2.76 28.73
CA GLY A 311 -21.37 -4.13 28.36
C GLY A 311 -21.78 -4.55 26.93
N ILE A 312 -22.33 -3.64 26.14
CA ILE A 312 -22.74 -3.88 24.75
C ILE A 312 -21.91 -2.98 23.83
N PHE A 313 -21.33 -3.55 22.78
CA PHE A 313 -20.63 -2.77 21.77
C PHE A 313 -21.65 -1.88 21.01
N PRO A 314 -21.33 -0.61 20.69
CA PRO A 314 -22.28 0.31 20.07
C PRO A 314 -22.96 -0.26 18.81
N GLU A 315 -24.29 -0.15 18.77
CA GLU A 315 -25.14 -0.54 17.64
C GLU A 315 -25.80 0.70 17.03
N ALA A 316 -25.55 0.98 15.75
CA ALA A 316 -25.96 2.23 15.11
C ALA A 316 -27.49 2.49 15.10
N ASP A 317 -28.32 1.45 15.22
CA ASP A 317 -29.77 1.57 15.31
C ASP A 317 -30.25 2.07 16.69
N LYS A 318 -29.41 1.96 17.73
CA LYS A 318 -29.78 2.28 19.12
C LYS A 318 -28.90 3.36 19.73
N ASP A 319 -27.59 3.22 19.63
CA ASP A 319 -26.62 3.99 20.38
C ASP A 319 -26.20 5.26 19.59
N PRO A 320 -26.40 6.48 20.12
CA PRO A 320 -26.20 7.72 19.38
C PRO A 320 -24.72 8.08 19.18
N VAL A 321 -24.44 8.76 18.07
CA VAL A 321 -23.19 9.50 17.87
C VAL A 321 -23.28 10.80 18.66
N ILE A 322 -22.29 11.05 19.52
CA ILE A 322 -22.30 12.17 20.47
C ILE A 322 -21.21 13.20 20.18
N GLN A 323 -20.07 12.79 19.59
CA GLN A 323 -19.03 13.70 19.15
C GLN A 323 -18.43 13.25 17.82
N ILE A 324 -18.03 14.20 16.99
CA ILE A 324 -17.20 13.97 15.81
C ILE A 324 -16.09 15.02 15.83
N ALA A 325 -14.84 14.58 15.99
CA ALA A 325 -13.68 15.46 15.87
C ALA A 325 -13.14 15.44 14.45
N SER A 326 -12.64 16.56 13.95
CA SER A 326 -12.13 16.70 12.59
C SER A 326 -10.94 17.66 12.55
N MET A 327 -9.84 17.18 11.99
CA MET A 327 -8.57 17.89 11.82
C MET A 327 -8.22 17.95 10.33
N VAL A 328 -7.93 19.13 9.78
CA VAL A 328 -7.57 19.28 8.37
C VAL A 328 -6.20 19.93 8.25
N GLN A 329 -5.33 19.30 7.47
CA GLN A 329 -3.97 19.76 7.21
C GLN A 329 -3.74 19.83 5.70
N ARG A 330 -2.99 20.83 5.23
CA ARG A 330 -2.53 20.84 3.83
C ARG A 330 -1.21 20.07 3.72
N GLN A 331 -1.08 19.27 2.67
CA GLN A 331 0.12 18.48 2.42
C GLN A 331 1.35 19.39 2.30
N GLY A 332 2.34 19.19 3.16
CA GLY A 332 3.58 19.98 3.22
C GLY A 332 3.62 20.96 4.40
N GLU A 333 2.48 21.32 4.98
CA GLU A 333 2.42 22.10 6.23
C GLU A 333 2.69 21.18 7.44
N THR A 334 3.16 21.74 8.55
CA THR A 334 3.45 20.99 9.79
C THR A 334 2.23 20.83 10.69
N GLU A 335 1.27 21.74 10.60
CA GLU A 335 0.17 21.87 11.55
C GLU A 335 -1.20 21.88 10.83
N PRO A 336 -2.27 21.37 11.48
CA PRO A 336 -3.61 21.42 10.92
C PRO A 336 -4.23 22.82 11.07
N PHE A 337 -4.69 23.40 9.95
CA PHE A 337 -5.33 24.72 9.91
C PHE A 337 -6.84 24.70 10.23
N ILE A 338 -7.45 23.51 10.33
CA ILE A 338 -8.82 23.34 10.84
C ILE A 338 -8.81 22.32 11.96
N ARG A 339 -9.35 22.72 13.10
CA ARG A 339 -9.47 21.92 14.33
C ARG A 339 -10.88 22.11 14.86
N THR A 340 -11.76 21.12 14.67
CA THR A 340 -13.19 21.28 14.97
C THR A 340 -13.79 20.04 15.64
N VAL A 341 -14.68 20.25 16.61
CA VAL A 341 -15.50 19.19 17.23
C VAL A 341 -16.97 19.51 17.10
N PHE A 342 -17.73 18.57 16.57
CA PHE A 342 -19.19 18.59 16.55
C PHE A 342 -19.68 17.80 17.77
N THR A 343 -20.33 18.45 18.73
CA THR A 343 -20.77 17.82 19.99
C THR A 343 -22.29 17.82 20.12
N LEU A 344 -22.85 16.75 20.66
CA LEU A 344 -24.23 16.72 21.14
C LEU A 344 -24.26 17.31 22.55
N GLN A 345 -25.16 18.27 22.79
CA GLN A 345 -25.24 19.12 23.98
C GLN A 345 -24.08 20.14 24.09
N SER A 346 -24.15 21.00 25.12
CA SER A 346 -23.18 22.08 25.34
C SER A 346 -21.80 21.54 25.75
N CYS A 347 -20.74 22.12 25.25
CA CYS A 347 -19.36 21.76 25.60
C CYS A 347 -18.60 23.03 25.95
N ALA A 348 -17.78 22.99 26.99
CA ALA A 348 -16.90 24.11 27.31
C ALA A 348 -15.83 24.29 26.22
N SER A 349 -15.31 25.52 26.09
CA SER A 349 -14.35 25.89 25.05
C SER A 349 -13.01 25.14 25.18
N ILE A 350 -12.36 24.91 24.05
CA ILE A 350 -11.04 24.31 23.96
C ILE A 350 -10.16 25.29 23.17
N VAL A 351 -9.04 25.71 23.77
CA VAL A 351 -8.11 26.67 23.15
C VAL A 351 -7.59 26.10 21.83
N GLY A 352 -7.47 26.94 20.79
CA GLY A 352 -7.05 26.50 19.45
C GLY A 352 -7.99 25.51 18.77
N SER A 353 -9.27 25.41 19.16
CA SER A 353 -10.23 24.50 18.50
C SER A 353 -11.65 25.07 18.48
N GLN A 354 -12.35 24.87 17.35
CA GLN A 354 -13.73 25.31 17.17
C GLN A 354 -14.70 24.22 17.68
N ILE A 355 -15.60 24.60 18.58
CA ILE A 355 -16.58 23.67 19.17
C ILE A 355 -17.99 24.03 18.69
N LEU A 356 -18.67 23.09 18.05
CA LEU A 356 -20.01 23.24 17.48
C LEU A 356 -20.98 22.36 18.24
N CYS A 357 -21.84 22.97 19.06
CA CYS A 357 -22.76 22.27 19.94
C CYS A 357 -24.16 22.14 19.32
N PHE A 358 -24.73 20.93 19.31
CA PHE A 358 -26.06 20.65 18.74
C PHE A 358 -27.00 20.06 19.80
N THR A 359 -28.29 20.39 19.74
CA THR A 359 -29.29 19.81 20.65
C THR A 359 -29.86 18.49 20.13
N GLN A 360 -29.82 18.29 18.81
CA GLN A 360 -30.30 17.07 18.15
C GLN A 360 -29.20 16.41 17.32
N GLU A 361 -29.07 15.09 17.46
CA GLU A 361 -28.09 14.29 16.70
C GLU A 361 -28.26 14.42 15.18
N LYS A 362 -29.50 14.57 14.68
CA LYS A 362 -29.76 14.79 13.25
C LYS A 362 -29.06 16.03 12.72
N GLN A 363 -29.06 17.12 13.50
CA GLN A 363 -28.41 18.36 13.14
C GLN A 363 -26.89 18.21 13.16
N LEU A 364 -26.35 17.49 14.15
CA LEU A 364 -24.93 17.15 14.24
C LEU A 364 -24.45 16.41 12.97
N LEU A 365 -25.13 15.31 12.61
CA LEU A 365 -24.79 14.51 11.43
C LEU A 365 -24.92 15.33 10.13
N GLN A 366 -26.01 16.10 9.99
CA GLN A 366 -26.22 16.94 8.81
C GLN A 366 -25.13 18.02 8.69
N SER A 367 -24.73 18.63 9.79
CA SER A 367 -23.70 19.68 9.84
C SER A 367 -22.32 19.13 9.54
N TRP A 368 -21.97 17.95 10.06
CA TRP A 368 -20.70 17.31 9.72
C TRP A 368 -20.61 16.93 8.23
N ALA A 369 -21.70 16.43 7.65
CA ALA A 369 -21.75 16.15 6.22
C ALA A 369 -21.59 17.44 5.37
N GLU A 370 -22.16 18.56 5.83
CA GLU A 370 -22.00 19.87 5.17
C GLU A 370 -20.59 20.42 5.31
N PHE A 371 -19.98 20.26 6.48
CA PHE A 371 -18.58 20.57 6.73
C PHE A 371 -17.66 19.79 5.76
N LEU A 372 -17.87 18.48 5.61
CA LEU A 372 -17.09 17.67 4.67
C LEU A 372 -17.19 18.20 3.24
N ARG A 373 -18.41 18.57 2.79
CA ARG A 373 -18.64 19.16 1.47
C ARG A 373 -17.99 20.53 1.30
N THR A 374 -18.02 21.36 2.35
CA THR A 374 -17.49 22.74 2.34
C THR A 374 -15.97 22.78 2.39
N VAL A 375 -15.36 21.95 3.24
CA VAL A 375 -13.90 21.80 3.33
C VAL A 375 -13.32 21.18 2.07
N ASP A 376 -14.08 20.30 1.43
CA ASP A 376 -13.71 19.60 0.22
C ASP A 376 -12.33 18.89 0.31
N PRO A 377 -12.12 17.96 1.27
CA PRO A 377 -10.84 17.27 1.41
C PRO A 377 -10.56 16.34 0.23
N ASP A 378 -9.29 16.27 -0.16
CA ASP A 378 -8.79 15.39 -1.22
C ASP A 378 -8.55 13.97 -0.70
N ILE A 379 -8.01 13.90 0.53
CA ILE A 379 -7.72 12.66 1.24
C ILE A 379 -8.50 12.67 2.56
N ILE A 380 -9.18 11.57 2.86
CA ILE A 380 -9.81 11.36 4.16
C ILE A 380 -9.09 10.20 4.86
N THR A 381 -8.50 10.48 6.01
CA THR A 381 -7.76 9.55 6.86
C THR A 381 -8.42 9.45 8.24
N GLY A 382 -7.86 8.59 9.08
CA GLY A 382 -8.34 8.25 10.41
C GLY A 382 -7.85 6.85 10.77
N TYR A 383 -8.34 6.28 11.86
CA TYR A 383 -7.96 4.94 12.31
C TYR A 383 -9.17 4.03 12.38
N ASN A 384 -9.29 3.06 11.46
CA ASN A 384 -10.43 2.13 11.34
C ASN A 384 -11.73 2.74 10.77
N ILE A 385 -11.62 3.89 10.08
CA ILE A 385 -12.73 4.60 9.44
C ILE A 385 -13.52 3.77 8.43
N GLN A 386 -12.87 2.83 7.74
CA GLN A 386 -13.54 2.00 6.74
C GLN A 386 -14.44 0.94 7.35
N ASN A 387 -14.04 0.37 8.49
CA ASN A 387 -14.73 -0.76 9.10
C ASN A 387 -15.61 -0.36 10.29
N PHE A 388 -15.40 0.81 10.88
CA PHE A 388 -16.19 1.33 11.99
C PHE A 388 -16.87 2.67 11.67
N ASP A 389 -16.11 3.77 11.56
CA ASP A 389 -16.68 5.13 11.61
C ASP A 389 -17.68 5.42 10.49
N PHE A 390 -17.28 5.25 9.23
CA PHE A 390 -18.21 5.51 8.14
C PHE A 390 -19.38 4.53 8.09
N PRO A 391 -19.20 3.20 8.25
CA PRO A 391 -20.34 2.29 8.39
C PRO A 391 -21.29 2.68 9.50
N TYR A 392 -20.78 3.11 10.66
CA TYR A 392 -21.58 3.52 11.80
C TYR A 392 -22.38 4.78 11.47
N LEU A 393 -21.73 5.81 10.95
CA LEU A 393 -22.34 7.08 10.56
C LEU A 393 -23.43 6.90 9.50
N LEU A 394 -23.18 6.11 8.44
CA LEU A 394 -24.15 5.84 7.39
C LEU A 394 -25.39 5.09 7.92
N ASN A 395 -25.17 4.06 8.74
CA ASN A 395 -26.26 3.29 9.33
C ASN A 395 -27.06 4.12 10.35
N ARG A 396 -26.38 4.95 11.16
CA ARG A 396 -27.02 5.85 12.12
C ARG A 396 -27.87 6.91 11.43
N ALA A 397 -27.32 7.54 10.39
CA ALA A 397 -28.05 8.50 9.57
C ALA A 397 -29.28 7.86 8.91
N ALA A 398 -29.18 6.62 8.43
CA ALA A 398 -30.31 5.88 7.89
C ALA A 398 -31.38 5.61 8.98
N ALA A 399 -30.99 5.16 10.17
CA ALA A 399 -31.90 4.91 11.30
C ALA A 399 -32.65 6.19 11.73
N LEU A 400 -31.97 7.34 11.70
CA LEU A 400 -32.55 8.65 12.06
C LEU A 400 -33.25 9.37 10.89
N LYS A 401 -33.22 8.79 9.68
CA LYS A 401 -33.77 9.35 8.43
C LYS A 401 -33.15 10.69 8.03
N VAL A 402 -31.83 10.83 8.21
CA VAL A 402 -31.04 11.99 7.76
C VAL A 402 -30.68 11.81 6.28
N ASN A 403 -31.64 12.07 5.39
CA ASN A 403 -31.57 11.68 3.98
C ASN A 403 -30.45 12.34 3.16
N LEU A 404 -29.93 13.49 3.61
CA LEU A 404 -28.84 14.22 2.94
C LEU A 404 -27.44 13.85 3.44
N PHE A 405 -27.34 13.07 4.53
CA PHE A 405 -26.05 12.61 5.04
C PHE A 405 -25.22 11.80 4.02
N PRO A 406 -25.78 10.80 3.29
CA PRO A 406 -24.97 9.89 2.49
C PRO A 406 -24.45 10.50 1.18
N TYR A 407 -24.51 11.82 0.98
CA TYR A 407 -23.89 12.48 -0.19
C TYR A 407 -22.54 13.07 0.21
N LEU A 408 -21.54 12.18 0.35
CA LEU A 408 -20.21 12.50 0.90
C LEU A 408 -19.13 12.68 -0.20
N GLY A 409 -19.36 12.14 -1.40
CA GLY A 409 -18.47 12.33 -2.56
C GLY A 409 -18.55 13.74 -3.17
N ARG A 410 -17.74 13.99 -4.21
CA ARG A 410 -17.79 15.26 -4.96
C ARG A 410 -18.95 15.34 -5.96
N VAL A 411 -19.60 14.22 -6.24
CA VAL A 411 -20.69 14.13 -7.22
C VAL A 411 -22.05 14.27 -6.52
N ARG A 412 -22.70 15.44 -6.68
CA ARG A 412 -23.90 15.86 -5.92
C ARG A 412 -25.07 14.86 -5.92
N GLY A 413 -25.23 14.07 -6.98
CA GLY A 413 -26.35 13.13 -7.15
C GLY A 413 -26.06 11.69 -6.71
N ILE A 414 -24.84 11.36 -6.29
CA ILE A 414 -24.45 9.98 -5.99
C ILE A 414 -24.41 9.79 -4.47
N LYS A 415 -25.14 8.78 -3.99
CA LYS A 415 -25.09 8.35 -2.59
C LYS A 415 -23.87 7.46 -2.37
N SER A 416 -23.18 7.70 -1.26
CA SER A 416 -22.22 6.80 -0.66
C SER A 416 -22.95 5.59 -0.08
N VAL A 417 -22.54 4.40 -0.52
CA VAL A 417 -23.14 3.10 -0.18
C VAL A 417 -22.05 2.17 0.32
N LEU A 418 -22.37 1.43 1.38
CA LEU A 418 -21.51 0.39 1.94
C LEU A 418 -21.46 -0.83 1.01
N LYS A 419 -20.25 -1.34 0.78
CA LYS A 419 -20.02 -2.57 0.05
C LYS A 419 -18.96 -3.41 0.77
N ASP A 420 -19.25 -4.70 0.94
CA ASP A 420 -18.30 -5.64 1.49
C ASP A 420 -17.23 -5.99 0.43
N LEU A 421 -15.97 -6.01 0.86
CA LEU A 421 -14.81 -6.39 0.08
C LEU A 421 -14.03 -7.48 0.81
N ASN A 422 -13.88 -8.62 0.12
CA ASN A 422 -13.02 -9.70 0.59
C ASN A 422 -11.70 -9.65 -0.17
N PHE A 423 -10.60 -9.47 0.56
CA PHE A 423 -9.25 -9.50 0.01
C PHE A 423 -8.50 -10.72 0.53
N GLN A 424 -7.82 -11.45 -0.36
CA GLN A 424 -7.03 -12.61 0.01
C GLN A 424 -5.69 -12.65 -0.73
N SER A 425 -4.61 -12.81 0.02
CA SER A 425 -3.28 -13.13 -0.54
C SER A 425 -2.44 -13.92 0.46
N LYS A 426 -1.44 -14.67 -0.03
CA LYS A 426 -0.47 -15.36 0.86
C LYS A 426 0.29 -14.37 1.77
N GLN A 427 0.54 -13.14 1.30
CA GLN A 427 1.31 -12.14 2.04
C GLN A 427 0.48 -11.41 3.11
N MET A 428 -0.79 -11.08 2.82
CA MET A 428 -1.63 -10.25 3.70
C MET A 428 -2.73 -11.04 4.44
N GLY A 429 -2.84 -12.35 4.18
CA GLY A 429 -3.92 -13.18 4.71
C GLY A 429 -5.25 -12.95 3.99
N ARG A 430 -6.33 -13.46 4.59
CA ARG A 430 -7.72 -13.20 4.18
C ARG A 430 -8.30 -12.14 5.11
N ARG A 431 -8.90 -11.10 4.53
CA ARG A 431 -9.48 -9.96 5.26
C ARG A 431 -10.81 -9.58 4.64
N GLU A 432 -11.77 -9.30 5.50
CA GLU A 432 -13.07 -8.77 5.14
C GLU A 432 -13.08 -7.31 5.56
N ASN A 433 -13.17 -6.42 4.58
CA ASN A 433 -13.19 -4.97 4.78
C ASN A 433 -14.47 -4.42 4.17
N LYS A 434 -14.90 -3.26 4.64
CA LYS A 434 -15.96 -2.49 3.99
C LYS A 434 -15.34 -1.38 3.14
N THR A 435 -16.01 -1.04 2.06
CA THR A 435 -15.68 0.13 1.24
C THR A 435 -16.93 0.97 1.02
N ILE A 436 -16.71 2.24 0.75
CA ILE A 436 -17.74 3.23 0.48
C ILE A 436 -17.29 4.01 -0.74
N ASN A 437 -18.21 4.26 -1.67
CA ASN A 437 -17.92 5.15 -2.79
C ASN A 437 -17.96 6.62 -2.32
N MET A 438 -16.89 7.35 -2.61
CA MET A 438 -16.74 8.78 -2.41
C MET A 438 -15.97 9.36 -3.60
N GLU A 439 -16.67 9.50 -4.72
CA GLU A 439 -16.09 9.88 -6.00
C GLU A 439 -15.26 11.17 -5.86
N GLY A 440 -13.99 11.10 -6.25
CA GLY A 440 -13.05 12.21 -6.20
C GLY A 440 -12.40 12.47 -4.84
N ARG A 441 -12.62 11.61 -3.83
CA ARG A 441 -11.94 11.66 -2.53
C ARG A 441 -11.25 10.33 -2.25
N VAL A 442 -9.98 10.37 -1.88
CA VAL A 442 -9.19 9.17 -1.59
C VAL A 442 -9.29 8.84 -0.10
N GLN A 443 -9.81 7.66 0.23
CA GLN A 443 -9.84 7.17 1.61
C GLN A 443 -8.52 6.49 1.98
N PHE A 444 -7.86 6.98 3.02
CA PHE A 444 -6.53 6.56 3.50
C PHE A 444 -6.64 6.06 4.94
N ASP A 445 -7.27 4.89 5.16
CA ASP A 445 -7.39 4.32 6.51
C ASP A 445 -6.03 3.83 7.03
N LEU A 446 -5.52 4.49 8.07
CA LEU A 446 -4.20 4.22 8.60
C LEU A 446 -4.07 2.79 9.16
N LEU A 447 -5.15 2.23 9.72
CA LEU A 447 -5.13 0.86 10.21
C LEU A 447 -4.83 -0.13 9.07
N GLN A 448 -5.44 0.07 7.90
CA GLN A 448 -5.23 -0.78 6.73
C GLN A 448 -3.80 -0.67 6.19
N ILE A 449 -3.25 0.53 6.20
CA ILE A 449 -1.86 0.79 5.78
C ILE A 449 -0.89 0.10 6.73
N LEU A 450 -1.06 0.27 8.04
CA LEU A 450 -0.20 -0.37 9.04
C LEU A 450 -0.26 -1.90 8.96
N LEU A 451 -1.46 -2.47 8.78
CA LEU A 451 -1.63 -3.92 8.61
C LEU A 451 -0.97 -4.47 7.35
N ARG A 452 -0.82 -3.63 6.32
CA ARG A 452 -0.19 -3.99 5.04
C ARG A 452 1.33 -3.86 5.07
N ASP A 453 1.83 -2.77 5.62
CA ASP A 453 3.24 -2.38 5.52
C ASP A 453 4.07 -2.78 6.74
N TYR A 454 3.44 -2.95 7.91
CA TYR A 454 4.13 -3.23 9.17
C TYR A 454 3.70 -4.56 9.78
N LYS A 455 4.64 -5.18 10.49
CA LYS A 455 4.44 -6.44 11.23
C LYS A 455 4.55 -6.20 12.74
N LEU A 456 3.46 -5.73 13.34
CA LEU A 456 3.39 -5.36 14.76
C LEU A 456 2.73 -6.45 15.60
N ARG A 457 2.90 -6.43 16.94
CA ARG A 457 2.21 -7.35 17.87
C ARG A 457 0.77 -6.91 18.14
N SER A 458 0.54 -5.61 18.26
CA SER A 458 -0.77 -5.00 18.41
C SER A 458 -0.93 -3.88 17.37
N TYR A 459 -2.16 -3.73 16.88
CA TYR A 459 -2.57 -2.68 15.94
C TYR A 459 -3.66 -1.79 16.55
N THR A 460 -3.72 -1.66 17.87
CA THR A 460 -4.55 -0.62 18.50
C THR A 460 -3.89 0.74 18.31
N LEU A 461 -4.69 1.82 18.18
CA LEU A 461 -4.15 3.17 17.99
C LEU A 461 -3.13 3.52 19.09
N ASN A 462 -3.44 3.23 20.36
CA ASN A 462 -2.51 3.43 21.47
C ASN A 462 -1.17 2.69 21.28
N ALA A 463 -1.19 1.42 20.86
CA ALA A 463 0.03 0.63 20.68
C ALA A 463 0.89 1.15 19.53
N VAL A 464 0.27 1.57 18.42
CA VAL A 464 1.01 2.08 17.25
C VAL A 464 1.51 3.51 17.50
N SER A 465 0.74 4.34 18.21
CA SER A 465 1.18 5.67 18.66
C SER A 465 2.36 5.56 19.62
N TYR A 466 2.32 4.63 20.59
CA TYR A 466 3.48 4.41 21.45
C TYR A 466 4.69 3.89 20.66
N HIS A 467 4.48 2.92 19.76
CA HIS A 467 5.57 2.33 18.97
C HIS A 467 6.28 3.37 18.09
N PHE A 468 5.51 4.20 17.37
CA PHE A 468 6.06 5.14 16.40
C PHE A 468 6.28 6.53 16.98
N LEU A 469 5.36 7.09 17.76
CA LEU A 469 5.43 8.45 18.30
C LEU A 469 6.07 8.52 19.69
N GLN A 470 6.18 7.40 20.42
CA GLN A 470 6.56 7.38 21.84
C GLN A 470 5.57 8.10 22.76
N GLU A 471 4.31 8.15 22.34
CA GLU A 471 3.23 8.80 23.07
C GLU A 471 2.15 7.79 23.44
N GLN A 472 1.62 7.93 24.66
CA GLN A 472 0.47 7.18 25.11
C GLN A 472 -0.80 7.99 24.91
N LYS A 473 -1.85 7.30 24.50
CA LYS A 473 -3.21 7.82 24.51
C LYS A 473 -3.75 7.73 25.94
N GLU A 474 -4.50 8.74 26.38
CA GLU A 474 -5.30 8.61 27.61
C GLU A 474 -6.45 7.65 27.30
N ASP A 475 -6.50 6.49 27.97
CA ASP A 475 -7.49 5.46 27.67
C ASP A 475 -8.80 5.74 28.42
N VAL A 476 -9.79 6.31 27.73
CA VAL A 476 -11.15 6.48 28.27
C VAL A 476 -11.92 5.18 28.02
N GLN A 477 -12.19 4.43 29.08
CA GLN A 477 -12.94 3.18 28.96
C GLN A 477 -14.34 3.45 28.40
N HIS A 478 -14.77 2.66 27.40
CA HIS A 478 -16.07 2.80 26.72
C HIS A 478 -17.27 2.90 27.67
N SER A 479 -17.21 2.27 28.84
CA SER A 479 -18.29 2.29 29.83
C SER A 479 -18.48 3.66 30.50
N ILE A 480 -17.46 4.51 30.47
CA ILE A 480 -17.43 5.82 31.13
C ILE A 480 -17.85 6.94 30.15
N ILE A 481 -17.74 6.71 28.84
CA ILE A 481 -18.10 7.69 27.79
C ILE A 481 -19.54 8.18 27.97
N THR A 482 -20.48 7.26 28.20
CA THR A 482 -21.89 7.59 28.43
C THR A 482 -22.09 8.43 29.69
N ASP A 483 -21.31 8.18 30.75
CA ASP A 483 -21.39 8.95 32.00
C ASP A 483 -20.80 10.36 31.83
N LEU A 484 -19.68 10.49 31.09
CA LEU A 484 -19.08 11.79 30.77
C LEU A 484 -20.00 12.63 29.88
N GLN A 485 -20.68 12.01 28.92
CA GLN A 485 -21.65 12.69 28.07
C GLN A 485 -22.84 13.22 28.86
N ASN A 486 -23.37 12.41 29.79
CA ASN A 486 -24.52 12.76 30.63
C ASN A 486 -24.19 13.70 31.80
N GLY A 487 -22.92 13.99 32.02
CA GLY A 487 -22.45 14.95 33.01
C GLY A 487 -22.69 16.41 32.58
N ASN A 488 -21.67 17.25 32.80
CA ASN A 488 -21.73 18.68 32.51
C ASN A 488 -20.89 19.04 31.27
N GLU A 489 -20.81 20.33 30.96
CA GLU A 489 -20.04 20.82 29.80
C GLU A 489 -18.54 20.56 29.91
N GLN A 490 -17.99 20.44 31.13
CA GLN A 490 -16.56 20.15 31.36
C GLN A 490 -16.26 18.67 31.16
N THR A 491 -17.16 17.76 31.56
CA THR A 491 -16.99 16.33 31.27
C THR A 491 -17.09 16.06 29.76
N ARG A 492 -17.96 16.78 29.05
CA ARG A 492 -18.03 16.75 27.58
C ARG A 492 -16.81 17.40 26.92
N ARG A 493 -16.24 18.46 27.50
CA ARG A 493 -14.96 19.05 27.07
C ARG A 493 -13.82 18.05 27.15
N ARG A 494 -13.70 17.32 28.28
CA ARG A 494 -12.70 16.24 28.41
C ARG A 494 -12.86 15.18 27.32
N LEU A 495 -14.09 14.76 27.03
CA LEU A 495 -14.37 13.82 25.96
C LEU A 495 -14.00 14.39 24.57
N ALA A 496 -14.25 15.69 24.35
CA ALA A 496 -13.92 16.38 23.10
C ALA A 496 -12.40 16.49 22.91
N VAL A 497 -11.62 16.78 23.96
CA VAL A 497 -10.14 16.76 23.91
C VAL A 497 -9.63 15.36 23.56
N TYR A 498 -10.23 14.33 24.15
CA TYR A 498 -9.90 12.93 23.86
C TYR A 498 -10.19 12.58 22.39
N CYS A 499 -11.37 12.93 21.86
CA CYS A 499 -11.74 12.69 20.47
C CYS A 499 -10.86 13.51 19.49
N LEU A 500 -10.49 14.75 19.83
CA LEU A 500 -9.53 15.56 19.05
C LEU A 500 -8.16 14.89 18.96
N LYS A 501 -7.66 14.34 20.08
CA LYS A 501 -6.38 13.62 20.09
C LYS A 501 -6.45 12.38 19.20
N ASP A 502 -7.55 11.64 19.23
CA ASP A 502 -7.77 10.47 18.36
C ASP A 502 -7.89 10.83 16.87
N ALA A 503 -8.50 11.98 16.54
CA ALA A 503 -8.51 12.49 15.18
C ALA A 503 -7.11 12.99 14.73
N TYR A 504 -6.27 13.47 15.65
CA TYR A 504 -4.95 14.04 15.33
C TYR A 504 -3.82 13.01 15.21
N LEU A 505 -3.82 11.97 16.06
CA LEU A 505 -2.79 10.90 16.02
C LEU A 505 -2.63 10.27 14.63
N PRO A 506 -3.69 9.97 13.85
CA PRO A 506 -3.57 9.49 12.49
C PRO A 506 -2.84 10.44 11.55
N LEU A 507 -3.03 11.76 11.65
CA LEU A 507 -2.29 12.75 10.84
C LEU A 507 -0.80 12.69 11.15
N ARG A 508 -0.45 12.71 12.44
CA ARG A 508 0.96 12.64 12.89
C ARG A 508 1.64 11.35 12.47
N LEU A 509 0.94 10.22 12.58
CA LEU A 509 1.46 8.93 12.10
C LEU A 509 1.61 8.91 10.57
N LEU A 510 0.63 9.43 9.83
CA LEU A 510 0.68 9.51 8.37
C LEU A 510 1.87 10.34 7.88
N GLN A 511 2.16 11.46 8.56
CA GLN A 511 3.30 12.32 8.29
C GLN A 511 4.63 11.67 8.69
N LYS A 512 4.73 11.12 9.92
CA LYS A 512 5.96 10.47 10.41
C LYS A 512 6.37 9.29 9.56
N LEU A 513 5.41 8.52 9.06
CA LEU A 513 5.64 7.35 8.21
C LEU A 513 5.66 7.70 6.70
N MET A 514 5.48 8.98 6.35
CA MET A 514 5.46 9.51 4.97
C MET A 514 4.50 8.74 4.05
N CYS A 515 3.37 8.28 4.59
CA CYS A 515 2.49 7.34 3.91
C CYS A 515 1.95 7.88 2.57
N VAL A 516 1.43 9.11 2.57
CA VAL A 516 0.87 9.75 1.36
C VAL A 516 1.93 9.85 0.27
N ILE A 517 3.10 10.40 0.60
CA ILE A 517 4.23 10.58 -0.34
C ILE A 517 4.67 9.23 -0.92
N ASN A 518 4.91 8.23 -0.06
CA ASN A 518 5.37 6.90 -0.49
C ASN A 518 4.38 6.23 -1.46
N TYR A 519 3.08 6.39 -1.22
CA TYR A 519 2.04 5.83 -2.08
C TYR A 519 1.86 6.64 -3.37
N MET A 520 1.94 7.96 -3.34
CA MET A 520 1.92 8.79 -4.55
C MET A 520 3.10 8.44 -5.48
N GLU A 521 4.31 8.31 -4.95
CA GLU A 521 5.48 7.90 -5.73
C GLU A 521 5.34 6.47 -6.25
N MET A 522 4.78 5.55 -5.46
CA MET A 522 4.44 4.21 -5.94
C MET A 522 3.46 4.24 -7.12
N ALA A 523 2.45 5.11 -7.06
CA ALA A 523 1.44 5.27 -8.11
C ALA A 523 2.08 5.84 -9.40
N ARG A 524 2.97 6.84 -9.27
CA ARG A 524 3.76 7.42 -10.36
C ARG A 524 4.67 6.38 -11.02
N VAL A 525 5.43 5.62 -10.24
CA VAL A 525 6.40 4.61 -10.70
C VAL A 525 5.72 3.41 -11.37
N THR A 526 4.57 2.98 -10.84
CA THR A 526 3.87 1.78 -11.34
C THR A 526 2.79 2.09 -12.36
N GLY A 527 2.42 3.36 -12.52
CA GLY A 527 1.42 3.80 -13.50
C GLY A 527 0.02 3.28 -13.21
N VAL A 528 -0.35 3.17 -11.93
CA VAL A 528 -1.69 2.76 -11.46
C VAL A 528 -2.35 3.88 -10.65
N PRO A 529 -3.69 3.93 -10.55
CA PRO A 529 -4.36 4.89 -9.67
C PRO A 529 -3.93 4.77 -8.20
N LEU A 530 -3.99 5.86 -7.45
CA LEU A 530 -3.62 5.88 -6.03
C LEU A 530 -4.49 4.91 -5.21
N THR A 531 -5.80 4.87 -5.49
CA THR A 531 -6.79 3.99 -4.84
C THR A 531 -6.50 2.50 -5.06
N TYR A 532 -5.85 2.12 -6.16
CA TYR A 532 -5.47 0.72 -6.44
C TYR A 532 -4.37 0.24 -5.50
N LEU A 533 -3.55 1.15 -4.97
CA LEU A 533 -2.51 0.79 -4.01
C LEU A 533 -3.09 0.36 -2.67
N LEU A 534 -4.32 0.75 -2.34
CA LEU A 534 -5.01 0.37 -1.10
C LEU A 534 -5.91 -0.85 -1.31
N SER A 535 -6.60 -0.90 -2.45
CA SER A 535 -7.63 -1.91 -2.73
C SER A 535 -7.14 -3.14 -3.52
N ARG A 536 -5.98 -3.07 -4.19
CA ARG A 536 -5.44 -4.14 -5.04
C ARG A 536 -4.06 -4.62 -4.54
N GLY A 537 -3.68 -5.83 -5.00
CA GLY A 537 -2.39 -6.45 -4.72
C GLY A 537 -1.26 -6.01 -5.66
N GLN A 538 -0.10 -6.65 -5.57
CA GLN A 538 1.10 -6.26 -6.34
C GLN A 538 0.98 -6.54 -7.85
N GLN A 539 0.16 -7.50 -8.28
CA GLN A 539 0.10 -7.93 -9.69
C GLN A 539 -0.32 -6.81 -10.65
N ILE A 540 -1.27 -5.95 -10.26
CA ILE A 540 -1.77 -4.90 -11.16
C ILE A 540 -0.70 -3.87 -11.52
N LYS A 541 0.27 -3.65 -10.62
CA LYS A 541 1.41 -2.74 -10.82
C LYS A 541 2.31 -3.25 -11.95
N VAL A 542 2.67 -4.54 -11.89
CA VAL A 542 3.52 -5.17 -12.90
C VAL A 542 2.78 -5.25 -14.24
N VAL A 543 1.48 -5.54 -14.23
CA VAL A 543 0.65 -5.55 -15.45
C VAL A 543 0.64 -4.18 -16.11
N SER A 544 0.43 -3.09 -15.36
CA SER A 544 0.48 -1.73 -15.92
C SER A 544 1.83 -1.41 -16.57
N GLN A 545 2.94 -1.71 -15.88
CA GLN A 545 4.29 -1.51 -16.43
C GLN A 545 4.53 -2.35 -17.69
N LEU A 546 4.08 -3.61 -17.69
CA LEU A 546 4.23 -4.53 -18.81
C LEU A 546 3.46 -4.04 -20.05
N LEU A 547 2.20 -3.60 -19.87
CA LEU A 547 1.39 -3.05 -20.95
C LEU A 547 2.03 -1.80 -21.57
N ARG A 548 2.57 -0.89 -20.74
CA ARG A 548 3.23 0.33 -21.23
C ARG A 548 4.45 0.04 -22.09
N GLN A 549 5.26 -0.96 -21.72
CA GLN A 549 6.42 -1.35 -22.52
C GLN A 549 6.05 -2.20 -23.74
N ALA A 550 5.06 -3.10 -23.61
CA ALA A 550 4.56 -3.91 -24.72
C ALA A 550 4.00 -3.01 -25.83
N MET A 551 3.27 -1.95 -25.48
CA MET A 551 2.71 -1.00 -26.44
C MET A 551 3.77 -0.30 -27.30
N LYS A 552 4.94 0.00 -26.74
CA LYS A 552 6.05 0.64 -27.48
C LYS A 552 6.71 -0.28 -28.51
N GLN A 553 6.50 -1.58 -28.41
CA GLN A 553 7.11 -2.60 -29.28
C GLN A 553 6.05 -3.37 -30.09
N ASP A 554 4.82 -2.85 -30.18
CA ASP A 554 3.70 -3.49 -30.88
C ASP A 554 3.40 -4.93 -30.43
N LEU A 555 3.66 -5.21 -29.14
CA LEU A 555 3.37 -6.49 -28.51
C LEU A 555 2.00 -6.47 -27.83
N VAL A 556 1.27 -7.58 -27.92
CA VAL A 556 -0.02 -7.77 -27.23
C VAL A 556 0.06 -8.90 -26.21
N MET A 557 -0.52 -8.65 -25.02
CA MET A 557 -0.54 -9.63 -23.93
C MET A 557 -1.71 -10.62 -24.07
N PRO A 558 -1.46 -11.95 -24.12
CA PRO A 558 -2.53 -12.94 -24.21
C PRO A 558 -3.31 -13.04 -22.89
N VAL A 559 -4.57 -13.45 -22.99
CA VAL A 559 -5.34 -13.87 -21.81
C VAL A 559 -5.11 -15.35 -21.55
N VAL A 560 -4.28 -15.66 -20.55
CA VAL A 560 -3.95 -17.03 -20.18
C VAL A 560 -4.94 -17.54 -19.13
N LYS A 561 -5.47 -18.76 -19.32
CA LYS A 561 -6.30 -19.42 -18.32
C LYS A 561 -5.42 -19.94 -17.19
N THR A 562 -5.86 -19.68 -15.98
CA THR A 562 -5.15 -20.02 -14.76
C THR A 562 -5.57 -21.42 -14.32
N GLU A 563 -4.72 -22.41 -14.51
CA GLU A 563 -4.91 -23.75 -13.95
C GLU A 563 -3.90 -23.95 -12.80
N GLY A 564 -4.35 -24.54 -11.69
CA GLY A 564 -3.49 -24.77 -10.53
C GLY A 564 -2.35 -25.72 -10.91
N GLY A 565 -1.13 -25.20 -10.98
CA GLY A 565 0.07 -25.98 -11.26
C GLY A 565 0.72 -26.53 -9.98
N GLU A 566 1.68 -27.44 -10.15
CA GLU A 566 2.53 -27.92 -9.06
C GLU A 566 3.49 -26.82 -8.58
N ASP A 567 3.82 -26.81 -7.29
CA ASP A 567 4.81 -25.88 -6.75
C ASP A 567 6.21 -26.17 -7.32
N TYR A 568 7.08 -25.17 -7.37
CA TYR A 568 8.40 -25.30 -7.98
C TYR A 568 9.54 -25.19 -6.96
N THR A 569 10.70 -25.76 -7.29
CA THR A 569 11.87 -25.70 -6.41
C THR A 569 12.37 -24.27 -6.23
N GLY A 570 12.29 -23.77 -5.00
CA GLY A 570 12.73 -22.43 -4.60
C GLY A 570 14.26 -22.28 -4.43
N ALA A 571 14.66 -21.32 -3.60
CA ALA A 571 16.06 -21.04 -3.30
C ALA A 571 16.73 -22.15 -2.47
N THR A 572 18.07 -22.24 -2.55
CA THR A 572 18.89 -23.11 -1.69
C THR A 572 19.27 -22.39 -0.40
N VAL A 573 19.32 -23.13 0.70
CA VAL A 573 19.92 -22.72 1.97
C VAL A 573 21.06 -23.67 2.26
N ILE A 574 22.29 -23.15 2.33
CA ILE A 574 23.49 -23.93 2.66
C ILE A 574 23.32 -24.47 4.09
N GLU A 575 23.73 -25.72 4.31
CA GLU A 575 23.68 -26.31 5.65
C GLU A 575 24.57 -25.51 6.62
N PRO A 576 24.02 -25.05 7.76
CA PRO A 576 24.78 -24.25 8.70
C PRO A 576 25.78 -25.11 9.47
N GLU A 577 27.02 -24.64 9.56
CA GLU A 577 27.95 -25.10 10.59
C GLU A 577 27.55 -24.47 11.91
N LYS A 578 26.75 -25.20 12.69
CA LYS A 578 26.15 -24.68 13.93
C LYS A 578 27.24 -24.45 14.97
N GLY A 579 27.14 -23.34 15.69
CA GLY A 579 28.07 -23.03 16.76
C GLY A 579 28.08 -21.57 17.18
N TYR A 580 28.90 -21.32 18.21
CA TYR A 580 29.27 -19.99 18.63
C TYR A 580 30.65 -19.65 18.06
N TYR A 581 30.71 -18.59 17.26
CA TYR A 581 31.90 -18.10 16.61
C TYR A 581 32.39 -16.84 17.34
N SER A 582 33.49 -17.00 18.07
CA SER A 582 34.23 -15.92 18.72
C SER A 582 35.25 -15.25 17.80
N VAL A 583 35.08 -15.37 16.48
CA VAL A 583 35.89 -14.75 15.43
C VAL A 583 34.99 -13.99 14.46
N PRO A 584 35.48 -12.93 13.79
CA PRO A 584 34.72 -12.19 12.80
C PRO A 584 34.22 -13.05 11.64
N ILE A 585 32.94 -12.91 11.28
CA ILE A 585 32.30 -13.57 10.13
C ILE A 585 31.86 -12.51 9.14
N ALA A 586 32.45 -12.50 7.94
CA ALA A 586 32.07 -11.58 6.87
C ALA A 586 30.83 -12.09 6.15
N THR A 587 29.87 -11.21 5.85
CA THR A 587 28.67 -11.52 5.06
C THR A 587 28.76 -10.82 3.71
N LEU A 588 28.65 -11.61 2.65
CA LEU A 588 28.61 -11.13 1.27
C LEU A 588 27.22 -11.43 0.69
N ASP A 589 26.58 -10.46 0.05
CA ASP A 589 25.20 -10.55 -0.43
C ASP A 589 25.06 -10.05 -1.88
N PHE A 590 24.21 -10.71 -2.67
CA PHE A 590 23.97 -10.31 -4.06
C PHE A 590 23.01 -9.13 -4.13
N SER A 591 23.45 -8.02 -4.74
CA SER A 591 22.58 -6.86 -4.88
C SER A 591 21.44 -7.15 -5.87
N SER A 592 20.20 -7.16 -5.37
CA SER A 592 19.00 -7.42 -6.19
C SER A 592 19.13 -8.71 -7.03
N LEU A 593 19.47 -9.84 -6.39
CA LEU A 593 19.78 -11.12 -7.04
C LEU A 593 18.84 -11.48 -8.20
N TYR A 594 17.54 -11.63 -7.94
CA TYR A 594 16.59 -12.09 -8.97
C TYR A 594 16.41 -11.11 -10.13
N PRO A 595 16.20 -9.80 -9.92
CA PRO A 595 16.28 -8.82 -11.00
C PRO A 595 17.58 -8.90 -11.81
N SER A 596 18.73 -9.05 -11.15
CA SER A 596 20.04 -9.13 -11.80
C SER A 596 20.18 -10.38 -12.68
N ILE A 597 19.71 -11.54 -12.21
CA ILE A 597 19.66 -12.79 -12.99
C ILE A 597 18.78 -12.61 -14.24
N MET A 598 17.59 -12.05 -14.07
CA MET A 598 16.66 -11.85 -15.19
C MET A 598 17.26 -10.96 -16.27
N MET A 599 17.96 -9.88 -15.89
CA MET A 599 18.66 -9.00 -16.83
C MET A 599 19.87 -9.67 -17.49
N ALA A 600 20.78 -10.25 -16.70
CA ALA A 600 22.03 -10.84 -17.20
C ALA A 600 21.79 -11.98 -18.20
N HIS A 601 20.74 -12.77 -17.98
CA HIS A 601 20.40 -13.92 -18.82
C HIS A 601 19.20 -13.65 -19.76
N ASN A 602 18.76 -12.40 -19.90
CA ASN A 602 17.69 -11.98 -20.81
C ASN A 602 16.37 -12.78 -20.64
N LEU A 603 15.98 -13.08 -19.40
CA LEU A 603 14.82 -13.92 -19.09
C LEU A 603 13.53 -13.10 -19.18
N CYS A 604 12.66 -13.44 -20.14
CA CYS A 604 11.41 -12.73 -20.39
C CYS A 604 10.38 -13.63 -21.11
N TYR A 605 9.09 -13.27 -21.01
CA TYR A 605 8.03 -13.87 -21.82
C TYR A 605 8.37 -13.85 -23.31
N THR A 606 8.91 -12.74 -23.81
CA THR A 606 9.19 -12.53 -25.25
C THR A 606 10.44 -13.24 -25.74
N THR A 607 11.27 -13.77 -24.84
CA THR A 607 12.55 -14.41 -25.18
C THR A 607 12.53 -15.92 -24.93
N LEU A 608 11.49 -16.44 -24.28
CA LEU A 608 11.28 -17.86 -24.03
C LEU A 608 11.10 -18.64 -25.34
N LEU A 609 11.90 -19.69 -25.54
CA LEU A 609 11.76 -20.61 -26.66
C LEU A 609 10.90 -21.80 -26.26
N GLN A 610 9.78 -21.97 -26.97
CA GLN A 610 8.97 -23.18 -26.87
C GLN A 610 9.69 -24.37 -27.54
N LYS A 611 9.30 -25.59 -27.15
CA LYS A 611 9.82 -26.82 -27.75
C LYS A 611 9.65 -26.80 -29.28
N GLY A 612 10.71 -27.10 -30.03
CA GLY A 612 10.71 -27.06 -31.50
C GLY A 612 10.81 -25.66 -32.12
N SER A 613 10.81 -24.58 -31.30
CA SER A 613 10.85 -23.20 -31.82
C SER A 613 12.24 -22.81 -32.31
N ALA A 614 13.30 -23.40 -31.75
CA ALA A 614 14.67 -23.13 -32.18
C ALA A 614 14.90 -23.57 -33.64
N GLU A 615 14.48 -24.79 -33.98
CA GLU A 615 14.59 -25.33 -35.34
C GLU A 615 13.66 -24.56 -36.30
N LYS A 616 12.42 -24.28 -35.88
CA LYS A 616 11.43 -23.57 -36.70
C LYS A 616 11.84 -22.15 -37.07
N ASN A 617 12.60 -21.48 -36.20
CA ASN A 617 13.12 -20.13 -36.43
C ASN A 617 14.55 -20.13 -36.95
N SER A 618 15.11 -21.30 -37.29
CA SER A 618 16.49 -21.45 -37.79
C SER A 618 17.53 -20.79 -36.89
N LEU A 619 17.36 -20.90 -35.57
CA LEU A 619 18.28 -20.35 -34.59
C LEU A 619 19.48 -21.27 -34.41
N SER A 620 20.67 -20.68 -34.38
CA SER A 620 21.92 -21.39 -34.10
C SER A 620 22.10 -21.58 -32.57
N PRO A 621 22.94 -22.52 -32.12
CA PRO A 621 23.23 -22.70 -30.70
C PRO A 621 23.85 -21.46 -30.01
N GLU A 622 24.43 -20.53 -30.78
CA GLU A 622 24.98 -19.28 -30.27
C GLU A 622 23.90 -18.20 -30.05
N ASP A 623 22.69 -18.37 -30.60
CA ASP A 623 21.59 -17.41 -30.51
C ASP A 623 20.76 -17.52 -29.21
N PHE A 624 20.92 -18.62 -28.47
CA PHE A 624 20.15 -18.87 -27.25
C PHE A 624 21.03 -19.44 -26.12
N ILE A 625 20.46 -19.45 -24.91
CA ILE A 625 21.05 -20.09 -23.74
C ILE A 625 20.12 -21.20 -23.26
N LYS A 626 20.69 -22.18 -22.56
CA LYS A 626 19.94 -23.19 -21.81
C LYS A 626 20.11 -22.93 -20.31
N THR A 627 19.00 -22.87 -19.59
CA THR A 627 19.01 -22.60 -18.14
C THR A 627 19.31 -23.87 -17.35
N PRO A 628 19.64 -23.77 -16.05
CA PRO A 628 19.88 -24.95 -15.21
C PRO A 628 18.67 -25.89 -15.10
N THR A 629 17.46 -25.39 -15.36
CA THR A 629 16.22 -26.19 -15.38
C THR A 629 15.92 -26.81 -16.74
N GLY A 630 16.68 -26.43 -17.78
CA GLY A 630 16.61 -26.98 -19.12
C GLY A 630 15.80 -26.13 -20.11
N ASP A 631 15.22 -25.03 -19.66
CA ASP A 631 14.49 -24.08 -20.51
C ASP A 631 15.45 -23.33 -21.42
N MET A 632 14.96 -22.84 -22.57
CA MET A 632 15.77 -22.13 -23.55
C MET A 632 15.27 -20.70 -23.73
N PHE A 633 16.20 -19.74 -23.76
CA PHE A 633 15.90 -18.32 -23.97
C PHE A 633 16.85 -17.73 -25.01
N VAL A 634 16.32 -16.93 -25.94
CA VAL A 634 17.16 -16.22 -26.92
C VAL A 634 18.03 -15.16 -26.24
N LYS A 635 19.24 -14.95 -26.73
CA LYS A 635 20.15 -13.91 -26.26
C LYS A 635 19.64 -12.52 -26.66
N SER A 636 20.15 -11.50 -25.96
CA SER A 636 19.81 -10.10 -26.19
C SER A 636 20.22 -9.60 -27.59
N SER A 637 21.23 -10.23 -28.22
CA SER A 637 21.63 -9.99 -29.61
C SER A 637 20.51 -10.30 -30.62
N VAL A 638 19.66 -11.27 -30.31
CA VAL A 638 18.51 -11.66 -31.14
C VAL A 638 17.29 -10.80 -30.78
N ARG A 639 16.92 -10.78 -29.50
CA ARG A 639 15.82 -9.96 -28.96
C ARG A 639 16.12 -9.56 -27.53
N LYS A 640 16.05 -8.26 -27.23
CA LYS A 640 16.01 -7.76 -25.85
C LYS A 640 14.64 -8.03 -25.22
N GLY A 641 14.62 -8.66 -24.05
CA GLY A 641 13.38 -8.96 -23.34
C GLY A 641 12.75 -7.73 -22.68
N LEU A 642 11.40 -7.71 -22.61
CA LEU A 642 10.65 -6.65 -21.93
C LEU A 642 10.91 -6.59 -20.43
N LEU A 643 11.00 -7.73 -19.74
CA LEU A 643 11.22 -7.76 -18.29
C LEU A 643 12.62 -7.19 -17.93
N PRO A 644 13.72 -7.60 -18.60
CA PRO A 644 15.01 -6.93 -18.46
C PRO A 644 14.93 -5.40 -18.64
N GLU A 645 14.25 -4.92 -19.68
CA GLU A 645 14.10 -3.49 -19.94
C GLU A 645 13.33 -2.75 -18.84
N ILE A 646 12.24 -3.34 -18.34
CA ILE A 646 11.50 -2.81 -17.18
C ILE A 646 12.41 -2.71 -15.96
N LEU A 647 13.17 -3.78 -15.66
CA LEU A 647 14.06 -3.82 -14.51
C LEU A 647 15.22 -2.81 -14.63
N GLU A 648 15.82 -2.69 -15.81
CA GLU A 648 16.86 -1.69 -16.11
C GLU A 648 16.32 -0.27 -15.88
N ASN A 649 15.11 0.03 -16.38
CA ASN A 649 14.47 1.33 -16.21
C ASN A 649 14.19 1.63 -14.73
N LEU A 650 13.65 0.65 -13.98
CA LEU A 650 13.37 0.80 -12.54
C LEU A 650 14.66 1.01 -11.73
N LEU A 651 15.71 0.23 -11.98
CA LEU A 651 16.98 0.33 -11.26
C LEU A 651 17.75 1.61 -11.63
N SER A 652 17.72 2.01 -12.91
CA SER A 652 18.31 3.28 -13.37
C SER A 652 17.61 4.48 -12.75
N ALA A 653 16.27 4.49 -12.76
CA ALA A 653 15.47 5.52 -12.08
C ALA A 653 15.77 5.55 -10.57
N ARG A 654 15.95 4.39 -9.94
CA ARG A 654 16.29 4.31 -8.50
C ARG A 654 17.66 4.90 -8.23
N LYS A 655 18.64 4.64 -9.10
CA LYS A 655 19.98 5.22 -9.01
C LYS A 655 19.93 6.75 -9.12
N ARG A 656 19.16 7.29 -10.08
CA ARG A 656 18.94 8.74 -10.22
C ARG A 656 18.31 9.35 -8.97
N ALA A 657 17.21 8.78 -8.48
CA ALA A 657 16.54 9.24 -7.26
C ALA A 657 17.47 9.24 -6.04
N LYS A 658 18.30 8.21 -5.84
CA LYS A 658 19.31 8.18 -4.76
C LYS A 658 20.40 9.24 -4.93
N THR A 659 20.80 9.57 -6.16
CA THR A 659 21.78 10.62 -6.42
C THR A 659 21.19 12.01 -6.15
N GLU A 660 19.95 12.26 -6.57
CA GLU A 660 19.22 13.50 -6.28
C GLU A 660 19.02 13.67 -4.77
N LEU A 661 18.59 12.61 -4.07
CA LEU A 661 18.40 12.60 -2.61
C LEU A 661 19.68 12.99 -1.83
N LYS A 662 20.86 12.66 -2.35
CA LYS A 662 22.14 13.04 -1.72
C LYS A 662 22.45 14.53 -1.86
N LYS A 663 21.93 15.21 -2.89
CA LYS A 663 22.18 16.62 -3.18
C LYS A 663 21.10 17.54 -2.61
N GLU A 664 19.88 17.04 -2.47
CA GLU A 664 18.73 17.82 -2.03
C GLU A 664 18.84 18.22 -0.55
N THR A 665 18.56 19.49 -0.26
CA THR A 665 18.61 20.07 1.08
C THR A 665 17.22 20.31 1.66
N ASP A 666 16.22 20.54 0.80
CA ASP A 666 14.85 20.78 1.24
C ASP A 666 14.25 19.52 1.90
N PRO A 667 13.80 19.59 3.17
CA PRO A 667 13.31 18.42 3.89
C PRO A 667 12.13 17.73 3.19
N PHE A 668 11.18 18.48 2.62
CA PHE A 668 10.01 17.91 1.96
C PHE A 668 10.39 17.19 0.66
N LYS A 669 11.19 17.82 -0.20
CA LYS A 669 11.71 17.18 -1.43
C LYS A 669 12.56 15.95 -1.13
N ARG A 670 13.34 15.95 -0.06
CA ARG A 670 14.07 14.74 0.39
C ARG A 670 13.12 13.59 0.70
N GLN A 671 12.00 13.84 1.37
CA GLN A 671 10.99 12.83 1.64
C GLN A 671 10.38 12.26 0.35
N VAL A 672 10.06 13.13 -0.62
CA VAL A 672 9.57 12.72 -1.94
C VAL A 672 10.57 11.81 -2.66
N LEU A 673 11.85 12.19 -2.68
CA LEU A 673 12.92 11.42 -3.32
C LEU A 673 13.19 10.08 -2.62
N ASP A 674 13.10 10.03 -1.28
CA ASP A 674 13.24 8.77 -0.55
C ASP A 674 12.05 7.83 -0.79
N GLY A 675 10.82 8.36 -0.78
CA GLY A 675 9.63 7.60 -1.15
C GLY A 675 9.72 7.02 -2.57
N ARG A 676 10.24 7.82 -3.51
CA ARG A 676 10.51 7.38 -4.89
C ARG A 676 11.50 6.23 -4.97
N GLN A 677 12.66 6.32 -4.30
CA GLN A 677 13.67 5.24 -4.37
C GLN A 677 13.16 3.94 -3.73
N LEU A 678 12.36 4.04 -2.66
CA LEU A 678 11.73 2.88 -2.02
C LEU A 678 10.68 2.24 -2.95
N ALA A 679 9.84 3.06 -3.58
CA ALA A 679 8.84 2.59 -4.54
C ALA A 679 9.47 1.82 -5.71
N LEU A 680 10.56 2.35 -6.26
CA LEU A 680 11.33 1.71 -7.33
C LEU A 680 11.94 0.37 -6.89
N LYS A 681 12.47 0.30 -5.65
CA LYS A 681 13.01 -0.94 -5.07
C LYS A 681 11.93 -2.02 -4.96
N ILE A 682 10.79 -1.68 -4.38
CA ILE A 682 9.68 -2.62 -4.16
C ILE A 682 9.12 -3.11 -5.50
N SER A 683 8.99 -2.21 -6.48
CA SER A 683 8.51 -2.55 -7.82
C SER A 683 9.44 -3.54 -8.51
N ALA A 684 10.76 -3.30 -8.50
CA ALA A 684 11.73 -4.20 -9.11
C ALA A 684 11.69 -5.62 -8.52
N ASN A 685 11.58 -5.74 -7.20
CA ASN A 685 11.49 -7.03 -6.52
C ASN A 685 10.17 -7.77 -6.82
N SER A 686 9.11 -7.03 -7.17
CA SER A 686 7.78 -7.61 -7.45
C SER A 686 7.68 -8.24 -8.84
N VAL A 687 8.54 -7.84 -9.79
CA VAL A 687 8.53 -8.36 -11.17
C VAL A 687 8.76 -9.87 -11.23
N TYR A 688 9.75 -10.39 -10.49
CA TYR A 688 9.98 -11.84 -10.40
C TYR A 688 8.79 -12.57 -9.76
N GLY A 689 8.24 -12.03 -8.67
CA GLY A 689 7.10 -12.64 -7.98
C GLY A 689 5.85 -12.74 -8.87
N PHE A 690 5.71 -11.84 -9.84
CA PHE A 690 4.62 -11.86 -10.81
C PHE A 690 4.71 -13.06 -11.77
N THR A 691 5.90 -13.42 -12.26
CA THR A 691 6.05 -14.56 -13.20
C THR A 691 5.74 -15.89 -12.53
N GLY A 692 6.04 -16.02 -11.23
CA GLY A 692 5.82 -17.25 -10.45
C GLY A 692 4.42 -17.37 -9.82
N ALA A 693 3.58 -16.34 -9.97
CA ALA A 693 2.24 -16.33 -9.37
C ALA A 693 1.27 -17.17 -10.20
N GLN A 694 1.18 -18.47 -9.89
CA GLN A 694 0.27 -19.41 -10.53
C GLN A 694 -1.17 -18.92 -10.57
N VAL A 695 -1.67 -18.33 -9.47
CA VAL A 695 -2.95 -17.62 -9.45
C VAL A 695 -2.71 -16.15 -9.82
N GLY A 696 -2.70 -15.85 -11.11
CA GLY A 696 -2.38 -14.52 -11.62
C GLY A 696 -2.78 -14.27 -13.07
N LYS A 697 -2.57 -13.04 -13.55
CA LYS A 697 -2.95 -12.63 -14.91
C LYS A 697 -2.06 -13.22 -16.03
N LEU A 698 -0.79 -13.54 -15.73
CA LEU A 698 0.17 -14.03 -16.72
C LEU A 698 1.30 -14.87 -16.07
N PRO A 699 0.99 -16.06 -15.51
CA PRO A 699 2.02 -16.94 -14.97
C PRO A 699 2.97 -17.44 -16.06
N CYS A 700 4.26 -17.57 -15.73
CA CYS A 700 5.27 -18.26 -16.54
C CYS A 700 6.31 -18.86 -15.58
N LEU A 701 6.09 -20.15 -15.23
CA LEU A 701 6.88 -20.86 -14.24
C LEU A 701 8.30 -21.14 -14.75
N GLU A 702 8.48 -21.27 -16.06
CA GLU A 702 9.76 -21.49 -16.72
C GLU A 702 10.77 -20.38 -16.37
N ILE A 703 10.31 -19.12 -16.35
CA ILE A 703 11.13 -17.98 -15.92
C ILE A 703 11.48 -18.11 -14.44
N SER A 704 10.49 -18.35 -13.58
CA SER A 704 10.72 -18.41 -12.13
C SER A 704 11.62 -19.57 -11.71
N GLN A 705 11.45 -20.74 -12.32
CA GLN A 705 12.29 -21.93 -12.14
C GLN A 705 13.71 -21.69 -12.63
N SER A 706 13.87 -21.03 -13.79
CA SER A 706 15.17 -20.67 -14.33
C SER A 706 15.90 -19.67 -13.41
N VAL A 707 15.20 -18.66 -12.90
CA VAL A 707 15.77 -17.68 -11.96
C VAL A 707 16.24 -18.36 -10.68
N THR A 708 15.44 -19.24 -10.07
CA THR A 708 15.87 -19.97 -8.87
C THR A 708 16.99 -20.96 -9.19
N GLY A 709 16.96 -21.60 -10.36
CA GLY A 709 18.03 -22.46 -10.86
C GLY A 709 19.38 -21.74 -10.93
N PHE A 710 19.43 -20.57 -11.57
CA PHE A 710 20.63 -19.74 -11.60
C PHE A 710 21.05 -19.29 -10.19
N GLY A 711 20.11 -18.87 -9.34
CA GLY A 711 20.42 -18.50 -7.96
C GLY A 711 21.12 -19.61 -7.17
N ARG A 712 20.64 -20.86 -7.31
CA ARG A 712 21.28 -22.04 -6.68
C ARG A 712 22.67 -22.32 -7.23
N GLN A 713 22.88 -22.18 -8.53
CA GLN A 713 24.19 -22.36 -9.14
C GLN A 713 25.18 -21.27 -8.68
N MET A 714 24.73 -20.02 -8.64
CA MET A 714 25.57 -18.88 -8.27
C MET A 714 26.02 -18.91 -6.81
N ILE A 715 25.16 -19.33 -5.88
CA ILE A 715 25.55 -19.41 -4.46
C ILE A 715 26.57 -20.52 -4.22
N GLU A 716 26.45 -21.66 -4.91
CA GLU A 716 27.42 -22.75 -4.85
C GLU A 716 28.75 -22.34 -5.49
N GLN A 717 28.71 -21.70 -6.66
CA GLN A 717 29.92 -21.15 -7.30
C GLN A 717 30.61 -20.10 -6.42
N THR A 718 29.84 -19.23 -5.76
CA THR A 718 30.38 -18.23 -4.82
C THR A 718 31.11 -18.91 -3.66
N LYS A 719 30.51 -19.96 -3.08
CA LYS A 719 31.17 -20.73 -2.03
C LYS A 719 32.51 -21.31 -2.51
N GLN A 720 32.51 -21.99 -3.65
CA GLN A 720 33.72 -22.62 -4.19
C GLN A 720 34.82 -21.59 -4.50
N LEU A 721 34.46 -20.45 -5.08
CA LEU A 721 35.40 -19.37 -5.38
C LEU A 721 36.04 -18.80 -4.12
N VAL A 722 35.24 -18.52 -3.08
CA VAL A 722 35.75 -17.98 -1.82
C VAL A 722 36.66 -18.99 -1.11
N GLU A 723 36.23 -20.25 -0.98
CA GLU A 723 36.99 -21.30 -0.27
C GLU A 723 38.27 -21.71 -1.01
N SER A 724 38.35 -21.51 -2.33
CA SER A 724 39.55 -21.85 -3.12
C SER A 724 40.57 -20.72 -3.22
N LYS A 725 40.14 -19.46 -3.21
CA LYS A 725 41.07 -18.31 -3.30
C LYS A 725 41.69 -17.97 -1.95
N TYR A 726 40.89 -17.87 -0.90
CA TYR A 726 41.32 -17.34 0.39
C TYR A 726 41.86 -18.48 1.27
N THR A 727 43.03 -19.01 0.91
CA THR A 727 43.68 -20.15 1.57
C THR A 727 45.10 -19.83 2.04
N ILE A 728 45.61 -20.64 2.97
CA ILE A 728 47.00 -20.57 3.44
C ILE A 728 47.97 -20.75 2.27
N SER A 729 47.68 -21.66 1.33
CA SER A 729 48.52 -21.90 0.15
C SER A 729 48.62 -20.67 -0.77
N ASN A 730 47.62 -19.80 -0.76
CA ASN A 730 47.58 -18.57 -1.55
C ASN A 730 48.07 -17.34 -0.74
N GLY A 731 48.67 -17.55 0.43
CA GLY A 731 49.30 -16.50 1.24
C GLY A 731 48.37 -15.82 2.26
N PHE A 732 47.18 -16.36 2.52
CA PHE A 732 46.28 -15.84 3.55
C PHE A 732 46.57 -16.47 4.93
N GLN A 733 46.11 -15.82 6.01
CA GLN A 733 46.40 -16.28 7.38
C GLN A 733 45.70 -17.60 7.76
N ALA A 734 44.60 -17.93 7.09
CA ALA A 734 43.79 -19.11 7.34
C ALA A 734 43.02 -19.51 6.08
N ASP A 735 42.56 -20.75 6.05
CA ASP A 735 41.63 -21.21 5.01
C ASP A 735 40.22 -20.69 5.31
N ALA A 736 39.72 -19.87 4.38
CA ALA A 736 38.37 -19.35 4.46
C ALA A 736 37.35 -20.48 4.28
N LYS A 737 36.25 -20.38 5.02
CA LYS A 737 35.18 -21.36 4.98
C LYS A 737 33.81 -20.70 5.00
N VAL A 738 32.92 -21.11 4.10
CA VAL A 738 31.53 -20.67 4.11
C VAL A 738 30.75 -21.51 5.12
N ILE A 739 30.42 -20.91 6.25
CA ILE A 739 29.76 -21.59 7.37
C ILE A 739 28.23 -21.57 7.26
N TYR A 740 27.67 -20.67 6.44
CA TYR A 740 26.25 -20.57 6.18
C TYR A 740 25.96 -19.77 4.89
N GLY A 741 24.77 -19.94 4.34
CA GLY A 741 24.25 -19.11 3.27
C GLY A 741 22.74 -19.26 3.13
N ASP A 742 22.04 -18.17 2.87
CA ASP A 742 20.59 -18.13 2.69
C ASP A 742 20.27 -17.36 1.41
N THR A 743 19.83 -18.08 0.38
CA THR A 743 19.31 -17.55 -0.90
C THR A 743 20.28 -16.70 -1.71
N ASP A 744 20.61 -15.51 -1.24
CA ASP A 744 21.42 -14.46 -1.89
C ASP A 744 22.69 -14.09 -1.10
N SER A 745 22.83 -14.57 0.13
CA SER A 745 23.96 -14.26 1.00
C SER A 745 24.80 -15.47 1.39
N VAL A 746 26.11 -15.25 1.54
CA VAL A 746 27.07 -16.21 2.11
C VAL A 746 27.78 -15.61 3.32
N MET A 747 27.97 -16.43 4.35
CA MET A 747 28.65 -16.06 5.59
C MET A 747 29.98 -16.80 5.67
N VAL A 748 31.06 -16.03 5.62
CA VAL A 748 32.42 -16.51 5.42
C VAL A 748 33.22 -16.33 6.70
N LYS A 749 33.72 -17.42 7.24
CA LYS A 749 34.77 -17.42 8.26
C LYS A 749 36.11 -17.27 7.54
N LEU A 750 36.69 -16.07 7.57
CA LEU A 750 37.99 -15.77 6.95
C LEU A 750 39.19 -16.17 7.82
N GLY A 751 38.97 -16.43 9.11
CA GLY A 751 40.01 -16.85 10.05
C GLY A 751 40.95 -15.75 10.55
N VAL A 752 40.67 -14.48 10.22
CA VAL A 752 41.35 -13.31 10.79
C VAL A 752 40.83 -12.95 12.18
N ALA A 753 41.64 -12.23 12.96
CA ALA A 753 41.32 -11.90 14.35
C ALA A 753 40.48 -10.63 14.51
N THR A 754 40.61 -9.67 13.60
CA THR A 754 39.99 -8.34 13.75
C THR A 754 38.83 -8.10 12.79
N VAL A 755 37.86 -7.29 13.24
CA VAL A 755 36.72 -6.88 12.41
C VAL A 755 37.20 -6.10 11.18
N ARG A 756 38.22 -5.27 11.33
CA ARG A 756 38.78 -4.44 10.24
C ARG A 756 39.32 -5.30 9.11
N GLU A 757 40.19 -6.25 9.42
CA GLU A 757 40.74 -7.19 8.42
C GLU A 757 39.62 -7.99 7.74
N ALA A 758 38.62 -8.44 8.49
CA ALA A 758 37.49 -9.18 7.93
C ALA A 758 36.64 -8.31 6.99
N MET A 759 36.48 -7.02 7.28
CA MET A 759 35.83 -6.07 6.39
C MET A 759 36.63 -5.86 5.10
N ASP A 760 37.94 -5.69 5.20
CA ASP A 760 38.80 -5.40 4.04
C ASP A 760 38.88 -6.60 3.10
N ILE A 761 39.15 -7.78 3.62
CA ILE A 761 39.12 -9.04 2.85
C ILE A 761 37.70 -9.32 2.32
N GLY A 762 36.66 -9.02 3.11
CA GLY A 762 35.28 -9.17 2.68
C GLY A 762 34.93 -8.30 1.47
N ARG A 763 35.41 -7.04 1.43
CA ARG A 763 35.24 -6.14 0.28
C ARG A 763 36.00 -6.65 -0.95
N GLU A 764 37.25 -7.08 -0.76
CA GLU A 764 38.05 -7.67 -1.85
C GLU A 764 37.38 -8.93 -2.41
N ALA A 765 36.90 -9.83 -1.53
CA ALA A 765 36.21 -11.05 -1.91
C ALA A 765 34.92 -10.75 -2.69
N ALA A 766 34.13 -9.77 -2.25
CA ALA A 766 32.93 -9.34 -2.97
C ALA A 766 33.26 -8.86 -4.40
N GLU A 767 34.28 -8.01 -4.55
CA GLU A 767 34.70 -7.49 -5.86
C GLU A 767 35.25 -8.58 -6.77
N TRP A 768 36.13 -9.44 -6.24
CA TRP A 768 36.73 -10.53 -7.00
C TRP A 768 35.72 -11.60 -7.40
N VAL A 769 34.81 -12.00 -6.51
CA VAL A 769 33.74 -12.94 -6.87
C VAL A 769 32.82 -12.33 -7.92
N SER A 770 32.50 -11.03 -7.80
CA SER A 770 31.69 -10.32 -8.80
C SER A 770 32.29 -10.39 -10.21
N SER A 771 33.61 -10.38 -10.35
CA SER A 771 34.27 -10.45 -11.66
C SER A 771 34.09 -11.79 -12.39
N HIS A 772 33.55 -12.82 -11.73
CA HIS A 772 33.28 -14.13 -12.31
C HIS A 772 31.84 -14.29 -12.81
N PHE A 773 30.98 -13.28 -12.57
CA PHE A 773 29.59 -13.30 -13.00
C PHE A 773 29.33 -12.31 -14.12
N VAL A 774 28.28 -12.58 -14.90
CA VAL A 774 27.85 -11.71 -16.00
C VAL A 774 27.23 -10.43 -15.43
N PRO A 775 27.66 -9.23 -15.85
CA PRO A 775 27.00 -7.98 -15.43
C PRO A 775 25.50 -7.99 -15.77
N PRO A 776 24.62 -7.39 -14.93
CA PRO A 776 24.90 -6.56 -13.76
C PRO A 776 24.94 -7.34 -12.43
N ILE A 777 25.12 -8.67 -12.46
CA ILE A 777 25.26 -9.46 -11.24
C ILE A 777 26.49 -8.99 -10.48
N LYS A 778 26.30 -8.61 -9.22
CA LYS A 778 27.38 -8.24 -8.32
C LYS A 778 27.08 -8.69 -6.90
N LEU A 779 28.13 -9.13 -6.23
CA LEU A 779 28.18 -9.41 -4.82
C LEU A 779 28.71 -8.18 -4.09
N GLU A 780 28.12 -7.84 -2.97
CA GLU A 780 28.51 -6.70 -2.14
C GLU A 780 28.88 -7.20 -0.74
N PHE A 781 29.93 -6.61 -0.17
CA PHE A 781 30.17 -6.75 1.26
C PHE A 781 29.06 -6.00 2.02
N GLU A 782 28.33 -6.72 2.89
CA GLU A 782 27.24 -6.13 3.65
C GLU A 782 27.70 -5.74 5.06
N LYS A 783 28.34 -6.67 5.77
CA LYS A 783 28.60 -6.57 7.22
C LYS A 783 29.59 -7.63 7.70
N VAL A 784 30.06 -7.45 8.93
CA VAL A 784 30.74 -8.46 9.75
C VAL A 784 29.91 -8.73 11.02
N TYR A 785 29.77 -10.01 11.39
CA TYR A 785 29.29 -10.40 12.72
C TYR A 785 30.46 -10.72 13.66
N TYR A 786 30.47 -10.13 14.85
CA TYR A 786 31.48 -10.42 15.86
C TYR A 786 31.06 -10.10 17.32
N PRO A 787 30.75 -11.11 18.18
CA PRO A 787 30.67 -12.54 17.89
C PRO A 787 29.42 -12.92 17.08
N TYR A 788 29.36 -14.18 16.64
CA TYR A 788 28.26 -14.75 15.85
C TYR A 788 27.76 -16.08 16.43
N LEU A 789 26.45 -16.22 16.60
CA LEU A 789 25.78 -17.41 17.13
C LEU A 789 24.85 -17.99 16.05
N LEU A 790 25.24 -19.13 15.48
CA LEU A 790 24.48 -19.82 14.44
C LEU A 790 23.81 -21.07 15.02
N ILE A 791 22.49 -21.03 15.16
CA ILE A 791 21.71 -22.09 15.82
C ILE A 791 21.18 -23.08 14.79
N ASN A 792 20.53 -22.58 13.74
CA ASN A 792 19.93 -23.39 12.68
C ASN A 792 19.69 -22.57 11.41
N LYS A 793 19.18 -23.21 10.36
CA LYS A 793 18.71 -22.51 9.16
C LYS A 793 17.73 -21.40 9.57
N LYS A 794 17.98 -20.19 9.08
CA LYS A 794 17.18 -18.97 9.36
C LYS A 794 17.05 -18.63 10.86
N ARG A 795 17.95 -19.14 11.70
CA ARG A 795 17.98 -18.91 13.16
C ARG A 795 19.40 -18.62 13.64
N TYR A 796 19.71 -17.34 13.83
CA TYR A 796 21.02 -16.88 14.27
C TYR A 796 20.96 -15.50 14.91
N ALA A 797 22.01 -15.15 15.66
CA ALA A 797 22.20 -13.85 16.27
C ALA A 797 23.67 -13.42 16.22
N GLY A 798 23.95 -12.12 16.20
CA GLY A 798 25.32 -11.62 16.23
C GLY A 798 25.39 -10.10 16.35
N LEU A 799 26.55 -9.59 16.78
CA LEU A 799 26.77 -8.15 16.79
C LEU A 799 27.12 -7.66 15.39
N TYR A 800 26.38 -6.67 14.92
CA TYR A 800 26.40 -6.20 13.55
C TYR A 800 27.39 -5.03 13.38
N PHE A 801 28.40 -5.20 12.54
CA PHE A 801 29.36 -4.16 12.16
C PHE A 801 29.26 -3.92 10.66
N SER A 802 28.98 -2.69 10.21
CA SER A 802 29.00 -2.36 8.77
C SER A 802 29.80 -1.09 8.48
N SER A 803 29.49 0.00 9.18
CA SER A 803 30.06 1.33 8.90
C SER A 803 31.41 1.55 9.56
N SER A 804 31.64 0.92 10.71
CA SER A 804 32.85 1.05 11.52
C SER A 804 33.30 -0.34 12.00
N ALA A 805 34.61 -0.55 12.06
CA ALA A 805 35.19 -1.74 12.66
C ALA A 805 35.28 -1.65 14.20
N ASP A 806 35.17 -0.44 14.76
CA ASP A 806 35.44 -0.18 16.17
C ASP A 806 34.17 -0.23 17.02
N THR A 807 33.00 0.03 16.41
CA THR A 807 31.70 0.07 17.08
C THR A 807 30.66 -0.77 16.34
N HIS A 808 29.93 -1.60 17.10
CA HIS A 808 28.79 -2.33 16.56
C HIS A 808 27.56 -1.42 16.51
N GLU A 809 26.68 -1.62 15.53
CA GLU A 809 25.47 -0.82 15.34
C GLU A 809 24.28 -1.37 16.13
N LYS A 810 24.17 -2.70 16.20
CA LYS A 810 23.10 -3.41 16.91
C LYS A 810 23.42 -4.88 17.12
N MET A 811 22.66 -5.53 18.00
CA MET A 811 22.53 -6.97 18.03
C MET A 811 21.46 -7.40 17.02
N ASP A 812 21.85 -8.13 15.99
CA ASP A 812 20.92 -8.64 14.97
C ASP A 812 20.44 -10.02 15.37
N CYS A 813 19.13 -10.25 15.23
CA CYS A 813 18.43 -11.46 15.65
C CYS A 813 17.54 -11.93 14.50
N LYS A 814 17.83 -13.09 13.91
CA LYS A 814 17.08 -13.63 12.77
C LYS A 814 16.37 -14.91 13.16
N GLY A 815 15.04 -14.93 13.01
CA GLY A 815 14.17 -16.09 13.20
C GLY A 815 14.11 -16.70 14.61
N ILE A 816 14.85 -16.14 15.56
CA ILE A 816 14.79 -16.49 16.98
C ILE A 816 13.56 -15.87 17.65
N GLU A 817 13.24 -16.36 18.85
CA GLU A 817 12.02 -16.06 19.58
C GLU A 817 11.87 -14.57 19.96
N THR A 818 12.96 -13.79 19.98
CA THR A 818 12.95 -12.35 20.28
C THR A 818 12.23 -11.51 19.21
N VAL A 819 12.30 -11.92 17.94
CA VAL A 819 11.67 -11.21 16.81
C VAL A 819 10.37 -11.85 16.35
N ARG A 820 9.99 -12.97 16.98
CA ARG A 820 8.73 -13.67 16.74
C ARG A 820 7.61 -13.06 17.58
N ARG A 821 6.39 -13.08 17.03
CA ARG A 821 5.20 -12.45 17.62
C ARG A 821 4.22 -13.45 18.24
N ASP A 822 4.42 -14.74 17.98
CA ASP A 822 3.60 -15.84 18.48
C ASP A 822 3.99 -16.33 19.89
N ASN A 823 4.92 -15.62 20.54
CA ASN A 823 5.40 -15.88 21.90
C ASN A 823 5.05 -14.72 22.85
N CYS A 824 4.98 -15.00 24.14
CA CYS A 824 4.76 -13.95 25.14
C CYS A 824 5.96 -12.97 25.25
N PRO A 825 5.74 -11.70 25.65
CA PRO A 825 6.83 -10.75 25.87
C PRO A 825 7.91 -11.24 26.83
N LEU A 826 7.56 -11.98 27.88
CA LEU A 826 8.52 -12.52 28.86
C LEU A 826 9.65 -13.32 28.19
N VAL A 827 9.30 -14.24 27.28
CA VAL A 827 10.29 -15.08 26.58
C VAL A 827 11.18 -14.25 25.67
N ALA A 828 10.60 -13.28 24.94
CA ALA A 828 11.35 -12.40 24.08
C ALA A 828 12.34 -11.54 24.88
N ASN A 829 11.90 -10.98 26.00
CA ASN A 829 12.72 -10.14 26.89
C ASN A 829 13.83 -10.96 27.55
N LEU A 830 13.51 -12.14 28.09
CA LEU A 830 14.49 -13.04 28.69
C LEU A 830 15.59 -13.41 27.69
N ILE A 831 15.23 -13.87 26.49
CA ILE A 831 16.21 -14.28 25.48
C ILE A 831 17.03 -13.07 25.02
N ASN A 832 16.41 -11.90 24.84
CA ASN A 832 17.13 -10.68 24.46
C ASN A 832 18.19 -10.30 25.51
N THR A 833 17.82 -10.26 26.79
CA THR A 833 18.76 -9.95 27.89
C THR A 833 19.86 -11.01 28.00
N CYS A 834 19.53 -12.30 27.87
CA CYS A 834 20.54 -13.36 27.87
C CYS A 834 21.50 -13.23 26.69
N LEU A 835 21.01 -12.93 25.49
CA LEU A 835 21.87 -12.69 24.33
C LEU A 835 22.74 -11.45 24.49
N GLN A 836 22.22 -10.36 25.07
CA GLN A 836 23.02 -9.19 25.41
C GLN A 836 24.15 -9.55 26.36
N LYS A 837 23.86 -10.29 27.45
CA LYS A 837 24.89 -10.73 28.39
C LYS A 837 25.93 -11.65 27.75
N ILE A 838 25.53 -12.53 26.84
CA ILE A 838 26.44 -13.47 26.17
C ILE A 838 27.28 -12.80 25.07
N LEU A 839 26.65 -12.00 24.21
CA LEU A 839 27.27 -11.45 23.00
C LEU A 839 27.97 -10.11 23.24
N ILE A 840 27.40 -9.25 24.10
CA ILE A 840 27.93 -7.91 24.41
C ILE A 840 28.82 -7.99 25.65
N ASP A 841 28.25 -8.38 26.80
CA ASP A 841 28.97 -8.35 28.08
C ASP A 841 29.98 -9.51 28.21
N ARG A 842 29.84 -10.55 27.37
CA ARG A 842 30.62 -11.79 27.41
C ARG A 842 30.59 -12.46 28.79
N ASP A 843 29.44 -12.40 29.46
CA ASP A 843 29.19 -12.97 30.78
C ASP A 843 28.07 -14.05 30.75
N PRO A 844 28.43 -15.31 30.47
CA PRO A 844 27.49 -16.42 30.52
C PRO A 844 26.92 -16.67 31.92
N GLN A 845 27.67 -16.37 32.99
CA GLN A 845 27.18 -16.61 34.36
C GLN A 845 26.12 -15.60 34.75
N GLY A 846 26.28 -14.34 34.37
CA GLY A 846 25.23 -13.32 34.49
C GLY A 846 23.98 -13.68 33.71
N ALA A 847 24.11 -14.29 32.52
CA ALA A 847 22.96 -14.77 31.76
C ALA A 847 22.24 -15.92 32.49
N VAL A 848 22.98 -16.87 33.07
CA VAL A 848 22.43 -17.95 33.89
C VAL A 848 21.73 -17.41 35.15
N ALA A 849 22.35 -16.45 35.84
CA ALA A 849 21.77 -15.83 37.02
C ALA A 849 20.45 -15.11 36.71
N HIS A 850 20.42 -14.32 35.63
CA HIS A 850 19.22 -13.64 35.17
C HIS A 850 18.10 -14.64 34.79
N ALA A 851 18.44 -15.72 34.08
CA ALA A 851 17.45 -16.74 33.74
C ALA A 851 16.87 -17.41 34.99
N LYS A 852 17.69 -17.72 36.00
CA LYS A 852 17.24 -18.27 37.28
C LYS A 852 16.33 -17.30 38.04
N GLU A 853 16.65 -16.01 38.04
CA GLU A 853 15.83 -14.97 38.65
C GLU A 853 14.45 -14.88 37.99
N VAL A 854 14.38 -14.81 36.66
CA VAL A 854 13.12 -14.77 35.91
C VAL A 854 12.27 -16.02 36.15
N ILE A 855 12.91 -17.21 36.22
CA ILE A 855 12.20 -18.46 36.56
C ILE A 855 11.66 -18.40 37.99
N SER A 856 12.44 -17.90 38.95
CA SER A 856 12.03 -17.73 40.34
C SER A 856 10.83 -16.77 40.45
N ASP A 857 10.89 -15.61 39.79
CA ASP A 857 9.80 -14.64 39.76
C ASP A 857 8.53 -15.20 39.15
N LEU A 858 8.65 -15.98 38.08
CA LEU A 858 7.52 -16.66 37.46
C LEU A 858 6.86 -17.65 38.44
N LEU A 859 7.65 -18.49 39.11
CA LEU A 859 7.15 -19.47 40.07
C LEU A 859 6.59 -18.84 41.35
N CYS A 860 7.08 -17.66 41.72
CA CYS A 860 6.59 -16.88 42.86
C CYS A 860 5.42 -15.94 42.51
N ASN A 861 4.85 -16.01 41.30
CA ASN A 861 3.77 -15.13 40.82
C ASN A 861 4.11 -13.62 40.91
N ARG A 862 5.38 -13.26 40.66
CA ARG A 862 5.87 -11.87 40.67
C ARG A 862 5.98 -11.25 39.28
N ILE A 863 5.49 -11.94 38.26
CA ILE A 863 5.48 -11.47 36.86
C ILE A 863 4.13 -10.83 36.53
N ASP A 864 4.18 -9.63 35.95
CA ASP A 864 3.00 -8.94 35.46
C ASP A 864 2.32 -9.69 34.30
N ILE A 865 0.99 -9.69 34.28
CA ILE A 865 0.19 -10.43 33.29
C ILE A 865 0.48 -9.97 31.86
N SER A 866 0.81 -8.68 31.64
CA SER A 866 1.16 -8.16 30.30
C SER A 866 2.34 -8.92 29.67
N GLN A 867 3.26 -9.45 30.49
CA GLN A 867 4.41 -10.23 30.04
C GLN A 867 4.04 -11.65 29.60
N LEU A 868 2.84 -12.12 29.95
CA LEU A 868 2.34 -13.47 29.67
C LEU A 868 1.35 -13.52 28.50
N VAL A 869 0.95 -12.37 27.95
CA VAL A 869 -0.01 -12.29 26.83
C VAL A 869 0.58 -12.92 25.55
N ILE A 870 -0.15 -13.86 24.95
CA ILE A 870 0.18 -14.47 23.66
C ILE A 870 -0.84 -14.01 22.62
N THR A 871 -0.35 -13.57 21.45
CA THR A 871 -1.19 -13.14 20.34
C THR A 871 -1.01 -14.07 19.14
N LYS A 872 -2.12 -14.45 18.50
CA LYS A 872 -2.13 -15.23 17.25
C LYS A 872 -3.19 -14.68 16.30
N GLU A 873 -2.86 -14.66 15.02
CA GLU A 873 -3.75 -14.18 13.97
C GLU A 873 -4.87 -15.20 13.69
N LEU A 874 -6.12 -14.70 13.64
CA LEU A 874 -7.28 -15.49 13.22
C LEU A 874 -7.38 -15.43 11.70
N THR A 875 -6.85 -16.45 11.02
CA THR A 875 -6.63 -16.46 9.56
C THR A 875 -7.86 -16.85 8.73
N ARG A 876 -8.84 -17.50 9.35
CA ARG A 876 -10.00 -18.09 8.69
C ARG A 876 -11.16 -18.24 9.69
N THR A 877 -12.34 -18.61 9.20
CA THR A 877 -13.47 -18.92 10.09
C THR A 877 -13.17 -20.19 10.90
N ALA A 878 -13.77 -20.31 12.09
CA ALA A 878 -13.47 -21.41 13.00
C ALA A 878 -13.71 -22.80 12.37
N GLN A 879 -14.74 -22.91 11.53
CA GLN A 879 -15.11 -24.13 10.80
C GLN A 879 -14.07 -24.54 9.74
N GLU A 880 -13.29 -23.60 9.21
CA GLU A 880 -12.24 -23.85 8.21
C GLU A 880 -10.90 -24.30 8.84
N TYR A 881 -10.78 -24.31 10.18
CA TYR A 881 -9.60 -24.84 10.88
C TYR A 881 -9.69 -26.37 11.00
N ALA A 882 -8.71 -27.08 10.44
CA ALA A 882 -8.67 -28.54 10.49
C ALA A 882 -8.48 -29.13 11.90
N GLY A 883 -7.96 -28.34 12.85
CA GLY A 883 -7.77 -28.76 14.23
C GLY A 883 -8.04 -27.63 15.20
N LYS A 884 -8.52 -27.98 16.40
CA LYS A 884 -8.85 -27.02 17.45
C LYS A 884 -7.63 -26.20 17.87
N GLN A 885 -7.76 -24.89 17.88
CA GLN A 885 -6.72 -23.95 18.27
C GLN A 885 -7.21 -23.07 19.42
N ALA A 886 -6.34 -22.79 20.40
CA ALA A 886 -6.71 -22.03 21.60
C ALA A 886 -7.29 -20.63 21.29
N HIS A 887 -6.69 -19.89 20.35
CA HIS A 887 -7.14 -18.55 19.97
C HIS A 887 -8.47 -18.57 19.19
N VAL A 888 -8.77 -19.65 18.48
CA VAL A 888 -10.04 -19.83 17.76
C VAL A 888 -11.16 -20.08 18.77
N GLU A 889 -10.95 -21.03 19.69
CA GLU A 889 -11.89 -21.36 20.77
C GLU A 889 -12.17 -20.14 21.67
N LEU A 890 -11.15 -19.33 21.98
CA LEU A 890 -11.32 -18.08 22.71
C LEU A 890 -12.18 -17.09 21.93
N ALA A 891 -11.91 -16.89 20.64
CA ALA A 891 -12.69 -15.96 19.80
C ALA A 891 -14.16 -16.35 19.70
N GLU A 892 -14.47 -17.64 19.50
CA GLU A 892 -15.84 -18.16 19.46
C GLU A 892 -16.55 -18.00 20.82
N ARG A 893 -15.82 -18.27 21.91
CA ARG A 893 -16.36 -18.08 23.26
C ARG A 893 -16.66 -16.61 23.56
N THR A 894 -15.77 -15.69 23.20
CA THR A 894 -15.98 -14.25 23.39
C THR A 894 -17.18 -13.74 22.57
N ARG A 895 -17.32 -14.18 21.32
CA ARG A 895 -18.52 -13.89 20.50
C ARG A 895 -19.80 -14.41 21.17
N SER A 896 -19.75 -15.62 21.71
CA SER A 896 -20.89 -16.25 22.40
C SER A 896 -21.21 -15.59 23.74
N MET A 897 -20.22 -15.10 24.50
CA MET A 897 -20.45 -14.35 25.74
C MET A 897 -21.08 -12.98 25.42
N CYS A 898 -20.57 -12.29 24.41
CA CYS A 898 -21.17 -11.04 23.93
C CYS A 898 -22.63 -11.28 23.51
N TRP A 899 -22.92 -12.40 22.82
CA TRP A 899 -24.27 -12.84 22.46
C TRP A 899 -25.16 -13.25 23.65
N ARG A 900 -24.62 -13.94 24.67
CA ARG A 900 -25.37 -14.28 25.90
C ARG A 900 -25.67 -13.07 26.77
N THR A 901 -24.89 -12.00 26.64
CA THR A 901 -25.18 -10.70 27.26
C THR A 901 -26.26 -9.95 26.46
N LEU A 902 -26.36 -10.20 25.14
CA LEU A 902 -27.41 -9.67 24.24
C LEU A 902 -28.77 -10.39 24.40
N PHE A 903 -28.76 -11.66 24.79
CA PHE A 903 -29.96 -12.43 25.14
C PHE A 903 -29.72 -13.20 26.43
N PRO A 904 -30.07 -12.66 27.60
CA PRO A 904 -30.13 -13.46 28.81
C PRO A 904 -31.21 -14.51 28.57
N SER A 905 -30.80 -15.76 28.41
CA SER A 905 -31.74 -16.87 28.34
C SER A 905 -32.58 -16.88 29.61
N THR A 906 -33.85 -16.49 29.50
CA THR A 906 -34.87 -16.87 30.46
C THR A 906 -35.05 -18.37 30.37
N HIS A 907 -34.21 -19.13 31.08
CA HIS A 907 -34.51 -20.51 31.39
C HIS A 907 -34.93 -20.59 32.86
N ASN A 908 -36.25 -20.50 33.05
CA ASN A 908 -36.91 -21.42 33.95
C ASN A 908 -37.50 -22.55 33.11
N THR A 909 -37.34 -23.77 33.63
CA THR A 909 -38.09 -25.01 33.35
C THR A 909 -37.91 -25.77 32.01
N THR A 910 -37.28 -26.93 32.17
CA THR A 910 -37.67 -28.29 31.72
C THR A 910 -37.50 -28.77 30.26
N SER A 911 -36.71 -29.86 30.20
CA SER A 911 -36.90 -31.14 29.47
C SER A 911 -36.70 -31.25 27.96
N SER A 912 -35.63 -32.00 27.64
CA SER A 912 -35.52 -33.13 26.71
C SER A 912 -35.83 -32.99 25.21
N SER A 913 -34.83 -33.50 24.46
CA SER A 913 -34.89 -34.35 23.27
C SER A 913 -34.94 -33.74 21.86
N SER A 914 -33.95 -34.21 21.08
CA SER A 914 -33.92 -34.50 19.64
C SER A 914 -33.98 -33.38 18.60
N CYS A 915 -32.82 -33.18 17.94
CA CYS A 915 -32.65 -32.89 16.50
C CYS A 915 -33.62 -33.71 15.61
N PRO A 916 -34.03 -33.23 14.41
CA PRO A 916 -33.07 -33.13 13.28
C PRO A 916 -33.27 -31.99 12.23
N SER A 917 -32.11 -31.60 11.67
CA SER A 917 -31.79 -31.28 10.25
C SER A 917 -32.28 -30.00 9.55
N PRO A 918 -31.47 -29.45 8.61
CA PRO A 918 -31.56 -28.08 8.11
C PRO A 918 -32.15 -27.94 6.68
N CYS A 919 -32.60 -26.73 6.36
CA CYS A 919 -32.63 -26.16 5.01
C CYS A 919 -31.87 -24.83 5.03
#